data_AF-S6G8G7-F1
#
_entry.id   AF-S6G8G7-F1
#
_cell.length_a   1.000
_cell.length_b   1.000
_cell.length_c   1.000
_cell.angle_alpha   90.00
_cell.angle_beta   90.00
_cell.angle_gamma   90.00
#
_symmetry.space_group_name_H-M   'P 1'
#
loop_
_entity.id
_entity.type
_entity.pdbx_description
1 polymer ?
#
loop_
_entity_poly.entity_id
_entity_poly.type
_entity_poly.pdbx_seq_one_letter_code
_entity_poly.pdbx_strand_id
1 'polypeptide(L)'
;MGENRMKLKNLLTKKILISSGSVLFTAVGSTTIGVTVSKVTKNKKDIANLELRNNVGYLNRKDNNVIIQRFIDNNRDNLDNLTVDNFNVLNEDSNSILVKVDDNNKDYKGELKVIFNIRTKLSDMNLNIELGGFNELNQQEIIQTFIQKNSDKLQGVTVDNFDLINSTKNSLTIAVKDIFDLQGQITINFNIKTKISEMDLNLNAGYFVIKNDEKIINAFIKNNANKLTALNKDNFEIISSNDDSLTVKIKNSDKFQGQITINFNIDKNVKNINEELKTKLGIDKDSDNDILNKFLEINKDALKGLTINDLKVVNKSSTSDDIKSATIKSDLTDFKLEAEITYWIRKDINTIKDLNTELYGYDANPSDRDLAWFFFERNKEKISPLHEGNFRVIKRDQRTITMSVINSDHYTGEIKANLNDRIDIGSKNLTTIFTTKTITKDTNFDIDIFKNANYSKLELFSLTKLDIVEQEFKGSEIHVTIEVKESKYYKGKIKVIYKEGKNIWDEDGFNKVNRNIDLKDEKPFKENIVESFYELNKKTLNDLKISKENIRVEYILYGGSYANVTLDGDIDYYGNFSVSYKFNRIDINTLKIKSLRLNKNKEVTKENIQERFAEQYSNLFFKYNDEFFGYYRGYASGFEKKDVIVKSFNKDSAEVEIKYQNWFKGTLKLRLEKVTDISDLNLNLDFITDIEKSRFEKYADNISIDKIIAENKEKFNGINLNNAKWSYWTASGGISGITVESKELIGTIFITKPDKQ
;
A
#
# COMPACT_ATOMS: atom_id res chain seq x y z
N MET A 1 59.89 37.83 -49.49
CA MET A 1 61.17 38.42 -49.02
C MET A 1 62.05 37.28 -48.55
N GLY A 2 63.38 37.35 -48.75
CA GLY A 2 64.26 36.16 -48.79
C GLY A 2 64.25 35.55 -50.20
N GLU A 3 65.35 35.29 -50.94
CA GLU A 3 66.79 35.12 -50.64
C GLU A 3 67.09 33.95 -49.66
N ASN A 4 68.15 33.12 -49.76
CA ASN A 4 69.32 32.94 -50.67
C ASN A 4 69.97 31.55 -50.32
N ARG A 5 70.83 30.80 -51.05
CA ARG A 5 71.61 30.80 -52.34
C ARG A 5 71.74 29.32 -52.80
N MET A 6 71.64 28.95 -54.08
CA MET A 6 72.66 28.97 -55.17
C MET A 6 73.99 28.21 -54.90
N LYS A 7 74.27 27.14 -55.67
CA LYS A 7 75.56 26.69 -56.32
C LYS A 7 75.68 25.14 -56.42
N LEU A 8 76.55 24.50 -57.23
CA LEU A 8 77.12 24.76 -58.58
C LEU A 8 78.14 23.64 -58.93
N LYS A 9 78.04 22.99 -60.10
CA LYS A 9 79.10 22.42 -60.99
C LYS A 9 78.43 21.52 -62.06
N ASN A 10 78.55 21.76 -63.37
CA ASN A 10 79.71 21.60 -64.29
C ASN A 10 79.87 20.15 -64.79
N LEU A 11 80.09 19.84 -66.08
CA LEU A 11 80.03 20.61 -67.34
C LEU A 11 80.05 19.61 -68.54
N LEU A 12 80.10 20.09 -69.80
CA LEU A 12 80.50 19.36 -71.04
C LEU A 12 79.52 18.28 -71.57
N THR A 13 79.21 18.16 -72.87
CA THR A 13 79.32 19.11 -74.00
C THR A 13 78.28 18.76 -75.07
N LYS A 14 77.66 19.75 -75.73
CA LYS A 14 77.10 19.60 -77.09
C LYS A 14 77.44 20.85 -77.93
N LYS A 15 78.17 20.64 -79.02
CA LYS A 15 78.25 21.58 -80.15
C LYS A 15 77.68 20.87 -81.37
N ILE A 16 76.63 21.44 -81.96
CA ILE A 16 76.30 21.24 -83.37
C ILE A 16 76.25 22.65 -83.97
N LEU A 17 77.07 22.88 -85.01
CA LEU A 17 77.03 24.13 -85.75
C LEU A 17 75.84 24.10 -86.72
N ILE A 18 75.13 25.21 -86.83
CA ILE A 18 74.22 25.50 -87.93
C ILE A 18 74.70 26.81 -88.54
N SER A 19 74.99 26.81 -89.85
CA SER A 19 75.40 28.01 -90.59
C SER A 19 74.78 28.02 -91.98
N SER A 20 73.73 28.83 -92.14
CA SER A 20 73.38 29.61 -93.33
C SER A 20 73.68 29.04 -94.73
N GLY A 21 72.64 28.72 -95.49
CA GLY A 21 72.67 28.56 -96.94
C GLY A 21 71.28 28.76 -97.54
N SER A 22 71.06 29.86 -98.25
CA SER A 22 69.71 30.29 -98.68
C SER A 22 69.40 29.91 -100.14
N VAL A 23 68.22 29.31 -100.34
CA VAL A 23 67.36 29.42 -101.54
C VAL A 23 68.00 29.25 -102.94
N LEU A 24 67.61 28.18 -103.66
CA LEU A 24 66.91 28.35 -104.95
C LEU A 24 66.07 27.11 -105.31
N PHE A 25 65.06 27.31 -106.17
CA PHE A 25 64.23 26.24 -106.74
C PHE A 25 64.87 25.64 -108.00
N THR A 26 64.78 24.32 -108.16
CA THR A 26 64.56 23.67 -109.47
C THR A 26 63.92 22.29 -109.25
N ALA A 27 62.95 21.91 -110.09
CA ALA A 27 62.28 20.62 -110.01
C ALA A 27 62.22 19.95 -111.39
N VAL A 28 62.96 18.85 -111.59
CA VAL A 28 62.79 17.95 -112.74
C VAL A 28 63.12 16.50 -112.36
N GLY A 29 62.21 15.58 -112.71
CA GLY A 29 62.48 14.25 -113.27
C GLY A 29 63.58 13.31 -112.73
N SER A 30 63.10 12.24 -112.07
CA SER A 30 63.28 10.84 -112.50
C SER A 30 64.47 9.96 -112.03
N THR A 31 64.18 8.64 -112.04
CA THR A 31 65.09 7.46 -112.00
C THR A 31 66.02 7.26 -110.80
N THR A 32 65.43 6.65 -109.75
CA THR A 32 65.95 5.47 -109.03
C THR A 32 67.39 4.98 -109.29
N ILE A 33 68.20 4.95 -108.23
CA ILE A 33 69.20 3.89 -107.98
C ILE A 33 68.89 3.29 -106.61
N GLY A 34 68.80 1.96 -106.53
CA GLY A 34 68.44 1.25 -105.30
C GLY A 34 69.63 1.01 -104.38
N VAL A 35 69.54 1.45 -103.12
CA VAL A 35 70.48 1.06 -102.05
C VAL A 35 69.83 -0.03 -101.20
N THR A 36 70.43 -1.22 -101.18
CA THR A 36 69.98 -2.32 -100.32
C THR A 36 70.39 -2.05 -98.88
N VAL A 37 69.51 -1.43 -98.09
CA VAL A 37 69.71 -1.26 -96.65
C VAL A 37 69.44 -2.59 -95.95
N SER A 38 70.49 -3.25 -95.47
CA SER A 38 70.38 -4.47 -94.66
C SER A 38 69.43 -4.24 -93.48
N LYS A 39 68.45 -5.13 -93.33
CA LYS A 39 67.38 -5.03 -92.35
C LYS A 39 67.93 -5.21 -90.93
N VAL A 40 68.33 -4.10 -90.29
CA VAL A 40 68.75 -4.09 -88.88
C VAL A 40 67.57 -4.52 -88.02
N THR A 41 67.62 -5.76 -87.54
CA THR A 41 66.63 -6.28 -86.61
C THR A 41 66.75 -5.53 -85.29
N LYS A 42 65.82 -4.61 -85.01
CA LYS A 42 65.61 -4.11 -83.65
C LYS A 42 65.32 -5.31 -82.76
N ASN A 43 66.25 -5.68 -81.89
CA ASN A 43 65.98 -6.64 -80.83
C ASN A 43 64.98 -6.00 -79.87
N LYS A 44 63.77 -6.56 -79.78
CA LYS A 44 62.73 -6.08 -78.86
C LYS A 44 63.28 -6.04 -77.42
N LYS A 45 63.10 -4.90 -76.72
CA LYS A 45 63.42 -4.76 -75.30
C LYS A 45 62.59 -5.78 -74.51
N ASP A 46 63.21 -6.50 -73.59
CA ASP A 46 62.47 -7.42 -72.71
C ASP A 46 62.02 -6.66 -71.45
N ILE A 47 60.71 -6.59 -71.18
CA ILE A 47 60.19 -5.83 -70.05
C ILE A 47 60.63 -6.40 -68.69
N ALA A 48 60.97 -7.69 -68.62
CA ALA A 48 61.51 -8.31 -67.41
C ALA A 48 62.93 -7.82 -67.07
N ASN A 49 63.65 -7.24 -68.05
CA ASN A 49 65.02 -6.74 -67.92
C ASN A 49 65.09 -5.21 -67.82
N LEU A 50 63.97 -4.54 -67.54
CA LEU A 50 63.91 -3.08 -67.35
C LEU A 50 63.67 -2.75 -65.88
N GLU A 51 64.20 -1.61 -65.41
CA GLU A 51 63.95 -1.10 -64.06
C GLU A 51 62.53 -0.51 -63.98
N LEU A 52 61.55 -1.38 -63.68
CA LEU A 52 60.13 -1.03 -63.69
C LEU A 52 59.52 -1.09 -62.28
N ARG A 53 58.73 -0.06 -61.95
CA ARG A 53 57.87 0.04 -60.77
C ARG A 53 56.68 -0.89 -60.93
N ASN A 54 56.91 -2.17 -60.71
CA ASN A 54 55.91 -3.23 -60.86
C ASN A 54 54.81 -3.18 -59.79
N ASN A 55 55.03 -2.50 -58.66
CA ASN A 55 53.97 -2.19 -57.71
C ASN A 55 53.29 -0.86 -58.10
N VAL A 56 52.00 -0.91 -58.41
CA VAL A 56 51.20 0.26 -58.81
C VAL A 56 50.51 0.98 -57.64
N GLY A 57 50.63 0.45 -56.42
CA GLY A 57 50.04 1.03 -55.22
C GLY A 57 48.54 0.71 -55.09
N TYR A 58 47.80 1.66 -54.51
CA TYR A 58 46.38 1.49 -54.15
C TYR A 58 45.44 1.96 -55.26
N LEU A 59 44.46 1.10 -55.59
CA LEU A 59 43.45 1.31 -56.65
C LEU A 59 42.03 1.23 -56.09
N ASN A 60 41.09 1.95 -56.72
CA ASN A 60 39.69 2.01 -56.27
C ASN A 60 38.89 0.75 -56.64
N ARG A 61 39.33 -0.02 -57.65
CA ARG A 61 38.70 -1.29 -58.08
C ARG A 61 39.75 -2.22 -58.69
N LYS A 62 39.52 -3.54 -58.61
CA LYS A 62 40.29 -4.52 -59.41
C LYS A 62 39.73 -4.51 -60.83
N ASP A 63 40.54 -4.04 -61.76
CA ASP A 63 40.21 -3.85 -63.17
C ASP A 63 41.54 -3.87 -63.94
N ASN A 64 41.70 -4.85 -64.83
CA ASN A 64 42.98 -5.09 -65.49
C ASN A 64 43.44 -3.90 -66.34
N ASN A 65 42.52 -3.18 -66.98
CA ASN A 65 42.86 -2.03 -67.80
C ASN A 65 43.32 -0.86 -66.93
N VAL A 66 42.70 -0.67 -65.75
CA VAL A 66 43.15 0.33 -64.75
C VAL A 66 44.50 -0.05 -64.14
N ILE A 67 44.73 -1.33 -63.84
CA ILE A 67 46.02 -1.82 -63.30
C ILE A 67 47.14 -1.64 -64.33
N ILE A 68 46.91 -2.04 -65.59
CA ILE A 68 47.88 -1.92 -66.69
C ILE A 68 48.12 -0.45 -67.04
N GLN A 69 47.09 0.40 -67.11
CA GLN A 69 47.27 1.83 -67.37
C GLN A 69 48.10 2.48 -66.26
N ARG A 70 47.81 2.21 -64.98
CA ARG A 70 48.61 2.73 -63.87
C ARG A 70 50.06 2.21 -63.91
N PHE A 71 50.26 0.97 -64.33
CA PHE A 71 51.60 0.40 -64.53
C PHE A 71 52.36 1.13 -65.64
N ILE A 72 51.73 1.43 -66.78
CA ILE A 72 52.31 2.24 -67.85
C ILE A 72 52.61 3.66 -67.35
N ASP A 73 51.65 4.32 -66.70
CA ASP A 73 51.80 5.70 -66.19
C ASP A 73 52.96 5.82 -65.19
N ASN A 74 53.10 4.86 -64.27
CA ASN A 74 54.18 4.82 -63.28
C ASN A 74 55.57 4.58 -63.89
N ASN A 75 55.65 4.13 -65.16
CA ASN A 75 56.86 3.69 -65.84
C ASN A 75 57.06 4.33 -67.22
N ARG A 76 56.36 5.44 -67.47
CA ARG A 76 56.25 6.07 -68.80
C ARG A 76 57.59 6.42 -69.44
N ASP A 77 58.59 6.77 -68.64
CA ASP A 77 59.95 7.11 -69.08
C ASP A 77 60.75 5.89 -69.60
N ASN A 78 60.31 4.66 -69.29
CA ASN A 78 60.92 3.39 -69.71
C ASN A 78 60.07 2.62 -70.74
N LEU A 79 58.76 2.95 -70.85
CA LEU A 79 57.74 2.23 -71.62
C LEU A 79 57.18 3.08 -72.78
N ASP A 80 58.07 3.52 -73.67
CA ASP A 80 57.75 4.34 -74.85
C ASP A 80 56.61 3.75 -75.71
N ASN A 81 55.57 4.56 -75.95
CA ASN A 81 54.45 4.26 -76.86
C ASN A 81 53.64 2.98 -76.54
N LEU A 82 53.74 2.44 -75.32
CA LEU A 82 52.89 1.33 -74.88
C LEU A 82 51.52 1.83 -74.40
N THR A 83 50.47 1.10 -74.78
CA THR A 83 49.07 1.27 -74.36
C THR A 83 48.58 0.00 -73.67
N VAL A 84 47.40 0.04 -73.03
CA VAL A 84 46.78 -1.15 -72.42
C VAL A 84 46.63 -2.28 -73.43
N ASP A 85 46.25 -1.97 -74.68
CA ASP A 85 46.07 -2.91 -75.79
C ASP A 85 47.38 -3.60 -76.25
N ASN A 86 48.52 -3.27 -75.64
CA ASN A 86 49.80 -3.94 -75.89
C ASN A 86 50.15 -4.99 -74.83
N PHE A 87 49.25 -5.25 -73.86
CA PHE A 87 49.44 -6.24 -72.81
C PHE A 87 48.30 -7.26 -72.78
N ASN A 88 48.66 -8.54 -72.80
CA ASN A 88 47.76 -9.65 -72.54
C ASN A 88 47.90 -10.08 -71.07
N VAL A 89 46.78 -10.21 -70.35
CA VAL A 89 46.76 -10.77 -68.99
C VAL A 89 46.79 -12.29 -69.09
N LEU A 90 47.80 -12.92 -68.47
CA LEU A 90 47.98 -14.37 -68.49
C LEU A 90 47.44 -15.06 -67.23
N ASN A 91 47.47 -14.37 -66.08
CA ASN A 91 46.95 -14.87 -64.81
C ASN A 91 46.60 -13.72 -63.86
N GLU A 92 45.68 -13.95 -62.92
CA GLU A 92 45.29 -13.00 -61.88
C GLU A 92 45.27 -13.64 -60.50
N ASP A 93 45.91 -12.98 -59.53
CA ASP A 93 45.75 -13.26 -58.10
C ASP A 93 44.79 -12.22 -57.46
N SER A 94 44.71 -12.21 -56.13
CA SER A 94 44.01 -11.16 -55.36
C SER A 94 44.64 -9.77 -55.52
N ASN A 95 45.96 -9.69 -55.37
CA ASN A 95 46.74 -8.44 -55.27
C ASN A 95 47.78 -8.29 -56.41
N SER A 96 47.64 -9.06 -57.50
CA SER A 96 48.57 -9.01 -58.62
C SER A 96 48.01 -9.60 -59.92
N ILE A 97 48.55 -9.17 -61.06
CA ILE A 97 48.31 -9.77 -62.37
C ILE A 97 49.66 -10.11 -63.05
N LEU A 98 49.69 -11.20 -63.81
CA LEU A 98 50.79 -11.52 -64.72
C LEU A 98 50.43 -11.00 -66.11
N VAL A 99 51.25 -10.09 -66.65
CA VAL A 99 51.02 -9.48 -67.97
C VAL A 99 52.18 -9.78 -68.91
N LYS A 100 51.86 -10.07 -70.17
CA LYS A 100 52.82 -10.29 -71.26
C LYS A 100 52.61 -9.24 -72.35
N VAL A 101 53.68 -8.67 -72.88
CA VAL A 101 53.59 -7.81 -74.07
C VAL A 101 53.08 -8.62 -75.26
N ASP A 102 52.14 -8.06 -76.02
CA ASP A 102 51.62 -8.66 -77.24
C ASP A 102 52.75 -8.99 -78.24
N ASP A 103 52.72 -10.19 -78.82
CA ASP A 103 53.78 -10.69 -79.71
C ASP A 103 53.91 -9.85 -81.00
N ASN A 104 52.89 -9.07 -81.37
CA ASN A 104 52.90 -8.13 -82.49
C ASN A 104 53.56 -6.78 -82.15
N ASN A 105 53.83 -6.47 -80.88
CA ASN A 105 54.51 -5.22 -80.50
C ASN A 105 55.91 -5.13 -81.12
N LYS A 106 56.29 -3.98 -81.67
CA LYS A 106 57.51 -3.83 -82.49
C LYS A 106 58.78 -3.55 -81.69
N ASP A 107 58.65 -3.07 -80.47
CA ASP A 107 59.77 -2.53 -79.68
C ASP A 107 59.97 -3.25 -78.34
N TYR A 108 58.94 -3.93 -77.81
CA TYR A 108 58.96 -4.61 -76.52
C TYR A 108 58.47 -6.07 -76.60
N LYS A 109 58.94 -6.92 -75.68
CA LYS A 109 58.56 -8.32 -75.46
C LYS A 109 58.62 -8.68 -73.97
N GLY A 110 58.23 -9.91 -73.62
CA GLY A 110 58.40 -10.47 -72.28
C GLY A 110 57.16 -10.34 -71.40
N GLU A 111 57.28 -10.81 -70.16
CA GLU A 111 56.21 -10.84 -69.16
C GLU A 111 56.71 -10.45 -67.77
N LEU A 112 55.82 -9.88 -66.95
CA LEU A 112 56.11 -9.57 -65.55
C LEU A 112 54.85 -9.53 -64.68
N LYS A 113 55.05 -9.61 -63.37
CA LYS A 113 54.00 -9.56 -62.36
C LYS A 113 53.80 -8.13 -61.84
N VAL A 114 52.67 -7.53 -62.18
CA VAL A 114 52.22 -6.23 -61.63
C VAL A 114 51.52 -6.48 -60.29
N ILE A 115 51.89 -5.75 -59.26
CA ILE A 115 51.36 -5.84 -57.88
C ILE A 115 50.51 -4.61 -57.60
N PHE A 116 49.34 -4.80 -56.98
CA PHE A 116 48.42 -3.73 -56.59
C PHE A 116 47.75 -4.04 -55.26
N ASN A 117 47.25 -3.01 -54.59
CA ASN A 117 46.30 -3.15 -53.48
C ASN A 117 44.96 -2.52 -53.87
N ILE A 118 43.85 -3.08 -53.41
CA ILE A 118 42.52 -2.46 -53.56
C ILE A 118 42.21 -1.68 -52.29
N ARG A 119 41.70 -0.46 -52.43
CA ARG A 119 41.29 0.37 -51.30
C ARG A 119 40.04 -0.18 -50.63
N THR A 120 40.05 -0.28 -49.32
CA THR A 120 38.88 -0.69 -48.52
C THR A 120 37.83 0.42 -48.54
N LYS A 121 36.56 0.10 -48.85
CA LYS A 121 35.48 1.10 -48.73
C LYS A 121 35.01 1.21 -47.28
N LEU A 122 34.70 2.41 -46.81
CA LEU A 122 34.06 2.60 -45.49
C LEU A 122 32.76 1.79 -45.34
N SER A 123 31.99 1.65 -46.42
CA SER A 123 30.76 0.85 -46.48
C SER A 123 30.97 -0.64 -46.24
N ASP A 124 32.19 -1.12 -46.48
CA ASP A 124 32.54 -2.53 -46.43
C ASP A 124 33.23 -2.87 -45.08
N MET A 125 33.42 -1.86 -44.21
CA MET A 125 33.99 -1.96 -42.86
C MET A 125 32.89 -1.96 -41.81
N ASN A 126 32.98 -2.83 -40.79
CA ASN A 126 32.05 -2.86 -39.66
C ASN A 126 32.32 -1.69 -38.69
N LEU A 127 31.92 -0.48 -39.08
CA LEU A 127 32.12 0.77 -38.36
C LEU A 127 30.89 1.11 -37.53
N ASN A 128 31.10 1.56 -36.30
CA ASN A 128 30.05 2.10 -35.44
C ASN A 128 29.64 3.50 -35.93
N ILE A 129 28.51 3.55 -36.63
CA ILE A 129 27.89 4.79 -37.15
C ILE A 129 26.96 5.48 -36.14
N GLU A 130 26.61 4.83 -35.02
CA GLU A 130 25.68 5.36 -34.02
C GLU A 130 26.43 6.07 -32.89
N LEU A 131 26.51 7.40 -32.97
CA LEU A 131 27.37 8.17 -32.07
C LEU A 131 26.73 8.49 -30.72
N GLY A 132 25.40 8.63 -30.64
CA GLY A 132 24.70 9.06 -29.42
C GLY A 132 24.26 10.52 -29.50
N GLY A 133 24.19 11.19 -28.35
CA GLY A 133 23.72 12.58 -28.26
C GLY A 133 24.84 13.63 -28.26
N PHE A 134 24.71 14.68 -29.07
CA PHE A 134 25.55 15.89 -29.08
C PHE A 134 24.77 17.12 -28.58
N ASN A 135 25.49 18.13 -28.07
CA ASN A 135 24.87 19.36 -27.58
C ASN A 135 24.44 20.31 -28.73
N GLU A 136 25.14 20.26 -29.86
CA GLU A 136 24.86 21.07 -31.05
C GLU A 136 25.34 20.36 -32.32
N LEU A 137 24.98 20.88 -33.51
CA LEU A 137 25.38 20.30 -34.80
C LEU A 137 26.82 20.70 -35.17
N ASN A 138 27.78 20.31 -34.34
CA ASN A 138 29.21 20.53 -34.62
C ASN A 138 29.77 19.38 -35.46
N GLN A 139 29.94 19.65 -36.76
CA GLN A 139 30.36 18.64 -37.75
C GLN A 139 31.76 18.08 -37.46
N GLN A 140 32.69 18.89 -36.95
CA GLN A 140 34.04 18.44 -36.60
C GLN A 140 34.03 17.53 -35.36
N GLU A 141 33.27 17.91 -34.33
CA GLU A 141 33.09 17.10 -33.11
C GLU A 141 32.43 15.74 -33.42
N ILE A 142 31.42 15.73 -34.30
CA ILE A 142 30.74 14.52 -34.78
C ILE A 142 31.70 13.60 -35.54
N ILE A 143 32.47 14.12 -36.50
CA ILE A 143 33.46 13.32 -37.25
C ILE A 143 34.58 12.82 -36.34
N GLN A 144 35.07 13.66 -35.41
CA GLN A 144 36.12 13.26 -34.47
C GLN A 144 35.63 12.18 -33.50
N THR A 145 34.37 12.25 -33.06
CA THR A 145 33.74 11.20 -32.23
C THR A 145 33.56 9.90 -33.01
N PHE A 146 33.20 9.96 -34.29
CA PHE A 146 33.16 8.79 -35.18
C PHE A 146 34.54 8.13 -35.34
N ILE A 147 35.60 8.92 -35.53
CA ILE A 147 36.99 8.42 -35.58
C ILE A 147 37.35 7.76 -34.24
N GLN A 148 37.07 8.41 -33.10
CA GLN A 148 37.37 7.86 -31.77
C GLN A 148 36.65 6.53 -31.51
N LYS A 149 35.35 6.43 -31.80
CA LYS A 149 34.56 5.18 -31.66
C LYS A 149 35.04 4.04 -32.58
N ASN A 150 35.80 4.35 -33.62
CA ASN A 150 36.30 3.41 -34.62
C ASN A 150 37.83 3.40 -34.72
N SER A 151 38.51 3.86 -33.67
CA SER A 151 39.97 4.04 -33.63
C SER A 151 40.76 2.73 -33.77
N ASP A 152 40.11 1.58 -33.59
CA ASP A 152 40.64 0.26 -33.90
C ASP A 152 40.81 0.02 -35.42
N LYS A 153 39.90 0.58 -36.25
CA LYS A 153 39.83 0.41 -37.71
C LYS A 153 40.26 1.65 -38.51
N LEU A 154 40.22 2.83 -37.88
CA LEU A 154 40.56 4.13 -38.47
C LEU A 154 41.86 4.68 -37.86
N GLN A 155 42.90 3.85 -37.81
CA GLN A 155 44.20 4.23 -37.25
C GLN A 155 44.89 5.26 -38.17
N GLY A 156 45.41 6.34 -37.59
CA GLY A 156 46.06 7.43 -38.33
C GLY A 156 45.11 8.38 -39.07
N VAL A 157 43.80 8.18 -38.98
CA VAL A 157 42.78 9.03 -39.62
C VAL A 157 42.49 10.28 -38.77
N THR A 158 42.42 11.45 -39.40
CA THR A 158 41.98 12.72 -38.79
C THR A 158 40.68 13.22 -39.42
N VAL A 159 40.10 14.30 -38.86
CA VAL A 159 38.90 14.96 -39.41
C VAL A 159 39.17 15.50 -40.83
N ASP A 160 40.39 15.95 -41.10
CA ASP A 160 40.79 16.52 -42.40
C ASP A 160 40.83 15.49 -43.54
N ASN A 161 40.83 14.18 -43.20
CA ASN A 161 40.72 13.08 -44.16
C ASN A 161 39.29 12.82 -44.67
N PHE A 162 38.34 13.72 -44.38
CA PHE A 162 36.95 13.58 -44.80
C PHE A 162 36.41 14.87 -45.41
N ASP A 163 35.86 14.78 -46.62
CA ASP A 163 34.97 15.80 -47.16
C ASP A 163 33.53 15.55 -46.68
N LEU A 164 32.84 16.61 -46.28
CA LEU A 164 31.42 16.58 -45.96
C LEU A 164 30.58 16.51 -47.25
N ILE A 165 29.76 15.48 -47.39
CA ILE A 165 28.86 15.29 -48.54
C ILE A 165 27.44 15.75 -48.23
N ASN A 166 26.95 15.49 -47.00
CA ASN A 166 25.61 15.89 -46.58
C ASN A 166 25.55 16.07 -45.05
N SER A 167 24.70 16.97 -44.57
CA SER A 167 24.45 17.19 -43.14
C SER A 167 22.96 17.45 -42.91
N THR A 168 22.35 16.64 -42.04
CA THR A 168 20.97 16.79 -41.57
C THR A 168 20.97 17.02 -40.05
N LYS A 169 19.79 17.20 -39.44
CA LYS A 169 19.66 17.35 -37.99
C LYS A 169 20.17 16.13 -37.20
N ASN A 170 20.07 14.92 -37.76
CA ASN A 170 20.32 13.66 -37.06
C ASN A 170 21.32 12.73 -37.80
N SER A 171 21.88 13.18 -38.93
CA SER A 171 22.84 12.38 -39.70
C SER A 171 23.80 13.23 -40.53
N LEU A 172 24.96 12.67 -40.83
CA LEU A 172 26.06 13.33 -41.54
C LEU A 172 26.75 12.32 -42.45
N THR A 173 26.85 12.63 -43.74
CA THR A 173 27.53 11.78 -44.73
C THR A 173 28.89 12.39 -45.07
N ILE A 174 29.94 11.57 -44.94
CA ILE A 174 31.33 11.93 -45.27
C ILE A 174 31.90 10.99 -46.33
N ALA A 175 32.82 11.50 -47.14
CA ALA A 175 33.63 10.73 -48.08
C ALA A 175 35.12 10.82 -47.74
N VAL A 176 35.85 9.72 -47.97
CA VAL A 176 37.31 9.65 -47.73
C VAL A 176 38.06 10.59 -48.67
N LYS A 177 39.00 11.35 -48.09
CA LYS A 177 39.91 12.25 -48.78
C LYS A 177 41.34 12.07 -48.26
N ASP A 178 42.30 12.13 -49.19
CA ASP A 178 43.75 12.17 -48.94
C ASP A 178 44.34 11.06 -48.03
N ILE A 179 43.61 9.97 -47.82
CA ILE A 179 44.12 8.68 -47.32
C ILE A 179 44.54 7.80 -48.51
N PHE A 180 45.48 6.87 -48.29
CA PHE A 180 46.04 6.01 -49.33
C PHE A 180 45.31 4.66 -49.51
N ASP A 181 44.79 4.05 -48.45
CA ASP A 181 44.22 2.69 -48.41
C ASP A 181 42.69 2.63 -48.24
N LEU A 182 42.04 3.69 -47.75
CA LEU A 182 40.58 3.79 -47.65
C LEU A 182 39.95 4.52 -48.86
N GLN A 183 38.66 4.29 -49.09
CA GLN A 183 37.84 5.00 -50.09
C GLN A 183 36.34 5.02 -49.73
N GLY A 184 35.55 5.69 -50.57
CA GLY A 184 34.08 5.67 -50.50
C GLY A 184 33.51 6.66 -49.49
N GLN A 185 32.25 6.45 -49.13
CA GLN A 185 31.48 7.32 -48.24
C GLN A 185 30.71 6.51 -47.19
N ILE A 186 30.38 7.14 -46.07
CA ILE A 186 29.55 6.56 -45.00
C ILE A 186 28.62 7.61 -44.40
N THR A 187 27.44 7.18 -43.96
CA THR A 187 26.49 8.01 -43.21
C THR A 187 26.57 7.66 -41.73
N ILE A 188 26.82 8.69 -40.93
CA ILE A 188 26.89 8.69 -39.47
C ILE A 188 25.54 9.14 -38.93
N ASN A 189 25.06 8.51 -37.87
CA ASN A 189 23.80 8.82 -37.19
C ASN A 189 24.06 9.34 -35.75
N PHE A 190 23.26 10.32 -35.34
CA PHE A 190 23.36 10.95 -34.02
C PHE A 190 22.05 11.66 -33.65
N ASN A 191 21.96 12.15 -32.41
CA ASN A 191 20.86 13.01 -31.96
C ASN A 191 21.42 14.32 -31.43
N ILE A 192 20.75 15.45 -31.73
CA ILE A 192 21.01 16.72 -31.04
C ILE A 192 20.12 16.76 -29.79
N LYS A 193 20.74 16.90 -28.62
CA LYS A 193 20.07 16.90 -27.31
C LYS A 193 19.14 18.11 -27.21
N THR A 194 17.92 17.87 -26.75
CA THR A 194 16.96 18.94 -26.46
C THR A 194 17.39 19.66 -25.17
N LYS A 195 17.49 20.99 -25.19
CA LYS A 195 17.75 21.75 -23.96
C LYS A 195 16.51 21.71 -23.09
N ILE A 196 16.66 21.29 -21.83
CA ILE A 196 15.55 21.20 -20.87
C ILE A 196 14.89 22.58 -20.60
N SER A 197 15.65 23.67 -20.77
CA SER A 197 15.17 25.06 -20.69
C SER A 197 14.32 25.52 -21.88
N GLU A 198 14.33 24.80 -23.00
CA GLU A 198 13.52 25.08 -24.20
C GLU A 198 12.25 24.20 -24.25
N MET A 199 12.03 23.39 -23.22
CA MET A 199 10.84 22.55 -23.07
C MET A 199 9.79 23.23 -22.20
N ASP A 200 8.52 23.19 -22.64
CA ASP A 200 7.37 23.46 -21.78
C ASP A 200 7.33 22.41 -20.65
N LEU A 201 7.62 22.81 -19.41
CA LEU A 201 7.71 21.94 -18.24
C LEU A 201 7.03 22.60 -17.04
N ASN A 202 6.32 21.81 -16.23
CA ASN A 202 5.88 22.25 -14.91
C ASN A 202 7.10 22.33 -13.99
N LEU A 203 7.64 23.54 -13.82
CA LEU A 203 8.80 23.79 -12.96
C LEU A 203 8.47 23.72 -11.47
N ASN A 204 7.18 23.65 -11.08
CA ASN A 204 6.79 23.54 -9.68
C ASN A 204 6.77 22.06 -9.24
N ALA A 205 7.65 21.70 -8.30
CA ALA A 205 7.71 20.37 -7.70
C ALA A 205 6.62 20.14 -6.64
N GLY A 206 5.99 21.20 -6.12
CA GLY A 206 4.89 21.16 -5.15
C GLY A 206 5.25 21.72 -3.77
N TYR A 207 4.51 21.26 -2.76
CA TYR A 207 4.70 21.61 -1.36
C TYR A 207 5.45 20.51 -0.60
N PHE A 208 6.38 20.91 0.27
CA PHE A 208 7.18 20.01 1.10
C PHE A 208 7.22 20.52 2.54
N VAL A 209 7.10 19.63 3.53
CA VAL A 209 7.22 19.99 4.96
C VAL A 209 8.69 20.26 5.34
N ILE A 210 9.62 19.60 4.64
CA ILE A 210 11.07 19.68 4.87
C ILE A 210 11.74 19.73 3.50
N LYS A 211 12.72 20.64 3.34
CA LYS A 211 13.53 20.71 2.13
C LYS A 211 14.37 19.45 1.97
N ASN A 212 14.25 18.78 0.83
CA ASN A 212 15.07 17.63 0.48
C ASN A 212 15.20 17.55 -1.05
N ASP A 213 16.39 17.85 -1.54
CA ASP A 213 16.64 18.09 -2.96
C ASP A 213 16.35 16.83 -3.82
N GLU A 214 16.58 15.62 -3.29
CA GLU A 214 16.20 14.38 -3.99
C GLU A 214 14.67 14.22 -4.09
N LYS A 215 13.91 14.48 -3.02
CA LYS A 215 12.43 14.44 -3.06
C LYS A 215 11.89 15.50 -4.03
N ILE A 216 12.50 16.69 -4.07
CA ILE A 216 12.15 17.78 -4.99
C ILE A 216 12.43 17.39 -6.46
N ILE A 217 13.60 16.85 -6.78
CA ILE A 217 13.94 16.35 -8.13
C ILE A 217 12.99 15.23 -8.56
N ASN A 218 12.73 14.25 -7.70
CA ASN A 218 11.83 13.14 -8.02
C ASN A 218 10.38 13.62 -8.24
N ALA A 219 9.91 14.61 -7.48
CA ALA A 219 8.60 15.23 -7.69
C ALA A 219 8.54 16.03 -9.01
N PHE A 220 9.58 16.81 -9.34
CA PHE A 220 9.69 17.49 -10.64
C PHE A 220 9.67 16.52 -11.82
N ILE A 221 10.41 15.40 -11.74
CA ILE A 221 10.38 14.34 -12.78
C ILE A 221 8.97 13.75 -12.88
N LYS A 222 8.34 13.41 -11.74
CA LYS A 222 6.97 12.86 -11.70
C LYS A 222 5.95 13.81 -12.33
N ASN A 223 6.02 15.11 -12.03
CA ASN A 223 5.14 16.15 -12.57
C ASN A 223 5.32 16.37 -14.09
N ASN A 224 6.38 15.82 -14.70
CA ASN A 224 6.73 15.96 -16.11
C ASN A 224 7.03 14.61 -16.79
N ALA A 225 6.53 13.49 -16.23
CA ALA A 225 6.95 12.14 -16.62
C ALA A 225 6.68 11.77 -18.11
N ASN A 226 5.71 12.43 -18.74
CA ASN A 226 5.41 12.29 -20.17
C ASN A 226 6.42 13.01 -21.09
N LYS A 227 7.16 13.99 -20.57
CA LYS A 227 8.15 14.80 -21.31
C LYS A 227 9.57 14.39 -20.97
N LEU A 228 9.87 14.15 -19.70
CA LEU A 228 11.19 13.76 -19.18
C LEU A 228 11.43 12.23 -19.23
N THR A 229 11.05 11.60 -20.35
CA THR A 229 11.10 10.13 -20.51
C THR A 229 12.54 9.60 -20.37
N ALA A 230 12.71 8.58 -19.52
CA ALA A 230 14.00 7.97 -19.17
C ALA A 230 15.02 8.91 -18.47
N LEU A 231 14.55 9.92 -17.72
CA LEU A 231 15.36 10.59 -16.70
C LEU A 231 14.98 10.08 -15.29
N ASN A 232 15.97 9.94 -14.42
CA ASN A 232 15.84 9.71 -12.97
C ASN A 232 16.66 10.77 -12.20
N LYS A 233 16.69 10.72 -10.86
CA LYS A 233 17.44 11.69 -10.04
C LYS A 233 18.94 11.74 -10.35
N ASP A 234 19.53 10.62 -10.76
CA ASP A 234 20.97 10.47 -11.01
C ASP A 234 21.40 11.09 -12.36
N ASN A 235 20.44 11.45 -13.21
CA ASN A 235 20.67 12.29 -14.39
C ASN A 235 20.78 13.80 -14.07
N PHE A 236 20.67 14.21 -12.80
CA PHE A 236 20.75 15.61 -12.38
C PHE A 236 22.01 15.90 -11.55
N GLU A 237 22.56 17.09 -11.76
CA GLU A 237 23.64 17.73 -10.99
C GLU A 237 23.04 18.95 -10.29
N ILE A 238 23.14 19.04 -8.97
CA ILE A 238 22.65 20.21 -8.21
C ILE A 238 23.70 21.32 -8.33
N ILE A 239 23.28 22.48 -8.83
CA ILE A 239 24.13 23.65 -9.07
C ILE A 239 23.94 24.70 -7.97
N SER A 240 22.71 24.93 -7.53
CA SER A 240 22.38 25.75 -6.35
C SER A 240 21.07 25.29 -5.72
N SER A 241 20.91 25.51 -4.42
CA SER A 241 19.81 24.98 -3.62
C SER A 241 19.38 25.99 -2.56
N ASN A 242 18.32 26.75 -2.86
CA ASN A 242 17.79 27.86 -2.05
C ASN A 242 16.59 27.42 -1.19
N ASP A 243 15.89 28.35 -0.56
CA ASP A 243 14.70 28.09 0.29
C ASP A 243 13.44 27.70 -0.48
N ASP A 244 13.36 28.08 -1.76
CA ASP A 244 12.17 28.01 -2.63
C ASP A 244 12.47 27.48 -4.05
N SER A 245 13.76 27.26 -4.35
CA SER A 245 14.25 27.03 -5.69
C SER A 245 15.52 26.17 -5.70
N LEU A 246 15.57 25.18 -6.60
CA LEU A 246 16.64 24.21 -6.76
C LEU A 246 17.08 24.23 -8.23
N THR A 247 18.30 24.71 -8.50
CA THR A 247 18.84 24.79 -9.85
C THR A 247 19.64 23.54 -10.15
N VAL A 248 19.24 22.82 -11.20
CA VAL A 248 19.81 21.53 -11.59
C VAL A 248 20.22 21.51 -13.06
N LYS A 249 21.29 20.79 -13.36
CA LYS A 249 21.85 20.59 -14.70
C LYS A 249 21.77 19.11 -15.10
N ILE A 250 21.47 18.85 -16.37
CA ILE A 250 21.40 17.48 -16.88
C ILE A 250 22.81 16.92 -17.09
N LYS A 251 23.05 15.72 -16.56
CA LYS A 251 24.22 14.85 -16.82
C LYS A 251 23.77 13.48 -17.32
N ASN A 252 24.68 12.77 -17.98
CA ASN A 252 24.50 11.36 -18.38
C ASN A 252 23.20 11.08 -19.15
N SER A 253 22.85 11.93 -20.13
CA SER A 253 21.70 11.74 -21.02
C SER A 253 22.08 11.97 -22.49
N ASP A 254 21.58 11.12 -23.38
CA ASP A 254 21.69 11.26 -24.84
C ASP A 254 20.52 12.03 -25.46
N LYS A 255 19.46 12.29 -24.71
CA LYS A 255 18.26 13.01 -25.19
C LYS A 255 18.21 14.47 -24.74
N PHE A 256 18.69 14.76 -23.53
CA PHE A 256 18.49 16.03 -22.86
C PHE A 256 19.81 16.67 -22.42
N GLN A 257 19.83 18.00 -22.37
CA GLN A 257 20.98 18.80 -21.93
C GLN A 257 20.52 20.09 -21.24
N GLY A 258 21.47 20.88 -20.73
CA GLY A 258 21.22 22.22 -20.17
C GLY A 258 20.87 22.20 -18.67
N GLN A 259 20.34 23.34 -18.20
CA GLN A 259 20.07 23.64 -16.80
C GLN A 259 18.65 24.18 -16.64
N ILE A 260 18.01 23.90 -15.51
CA ILE A 260 16.68 24.41 -15.15
C ILE A 260 16.61 24.72 -13.66
N THR A 261 15.79 25.71 -13.30
CA THR A 261 15.45 25.99 -11.90
C THR A 261 14.07 25.41 -11.60
N ILE A 262 14.03 24.48 -10.64
CA ILE A 262 12.83 23.85 -10.10
C ILE A 262 12.36 24.72 -8.93
N ASN A 263 11.10 25.15 -8.94
CA ASN A 263 10.50 25.91 -7.85
C ASN A 263 9.74 24.96 -6.91
N PHE A 264 9.68 25.27 -5.62
CA PHE A 264 8.94 24.52 -4.62
C PHE A 264 8.56 25.40 -3.44
N ASN A 265 7.51 25.00 -2.71
CA ASN A 265 7.11 25.67 -1.48
C ASN A 265 7.51 24.81 -0.28
N ILE A 266 8.33 25.33 0.62
CA ILE A 266 8.46 24.77 1.97
C ILE A 266 7.33 25.31 2.84
N ASP A 267 6.54 24.43 3.44
CA ASP A 267 5.49 24.87 4.38
C ASP A 267 6.10 25.26 5.73
N LYS A 268 6.46 26.54 5.84
CA LYS A 268 7.06 27.12 7.04
C LYS A 268 6.03 27.33 8.18
N ASN A 269 4.76 26.94 8.01
CA ASN A 269 3.70 27.07 9.03
C ASN A 269 3.70 25.95 10.09
N VAL A 270 4.89 25.51 10.53
CA VAL A 270 5.09 24.51 11.60
C VAL A 270 4.33 24.89 12.90
N LYS A 271 4.00 26.18 13.08
CA LYS A 271 3.10 26.69 14.15
C LYS A 271 1.77 25.93 14.28
N ASN A 272 1.17 25.47 13.18
CA ASN A 272 -0.14 24.80 13.23
C ASN A 272 -0.03 23.29 13.45
N ILE A 273 1.12 22.66 13.14
CA ILE A 273 1.34 21.22 13.37
C ILE A 273 1.11 20.88 14.86
N ASN A 274 1.54 21.75 15.77
CA ASN A 274 1.32 21.60 17.21
C ASN A 274 -0.16 21.54 17.65
N GLU A 275 -1.11 21.99 16.82
CA GLU A 275 -2.55 21.88 17.11
C GLU A 275 -3.16 20.58 16.55
N GLU A 276 -2.58 20.03 15.49
CA GLU A 276 -2.95 18.74 14.88
C GLU A 276 -2.30 17.54 15.60
N LEU A 277 -1.20 17.77 16.33
CA LEU A 277 -0.49 16.72 17.04
C LEU A 277 -1.27 16.14 18.22
N LYS A 278 -1.46 14.82 18.17
CA LYS A 278 -1.92 14.00 19.28
C LYS A 278 -0.78 13.83 20.28
N THR A 279 -0.91 14.54 21.40
CA THR A 279 0.07 14.62 22.48
C THR A 279 -0.15 13.60 23.60
N LYS A 280 -1.07 12.64 23.45
CA LYS A 280 -1.40 11.61 24.45
C LYS A 280 -1.05 10.22 23.91
N LEU A 281 -0.17 9.50 24.60
CA LEU A 281 0.43 8.25 24.09
C LEU A 281 0.37 7.11 25.12
N GLY A 282 -0.26 5.98 24.77
CA GLY A 282 -0.04 4.71 25.46
C GLY A 282 1.20 4.00 24.88
N ILE A 283 2.26 3.82 25.67
CA ILE A 283 3.54 3.24 25.23
C ILE A 283 3.86 1.95 25.98
N ASP A 284 4.63 1.03 25.40
CA ASP A 284 4.92 -0.27 26.03
C ASP A 284 6.03 -0.23 27.07
N LYS A 285 6.96 0.72 26.96
CA LYS A 285 8.11 0.88 27.86
C LYS A 285 8.46 2.36 27.95
N ASP A 286 8.99 2.79 29.10
CA ASP A 286 9.55 4.14 29.26
C ASP A 286 10.96 4.21 28.66
N SER A 287 11.04 4.17 27.32
CA SER A 287 12.25 4.45 26.55
C SER A 287 11.97 5.54 25.53
N ASP A 288 13.00 6.32 25.18
CA ASP A 288 12.85 7.44 24.26
C ASP A 288 12.50 6.95 22.85
N ASN A 289 12.97 5.75 22.48
CA ASN A 289 12.61 5.11 21.22
C ASN A 289 11.15 4.65 21.19
N ASP A 290 10.63 4.09 22.27
CA ASP A 290 9.21 3.69 22.35
C ASP A 290 8.29 4.92 22.32
N ILE A 291 8.68 5.99 23.02
CA ILE A 291 8.01 7.31 22.98
C ILE A 291 7.98 7.87 21.54
N LEU A 292 9.16 7.98 20.89
CA LEU A 292 9.28 8.59 19.56
C LEU A 292 8.61 7.76 18.47
N ASN A 293 8.74 6.43 18.51
CA ASN A 293 8.04 5.55 17.58
C ASN A 293 6.52 5.69 17.72
N LYS A 294 5.97 5.70 18.94
CA LYS A 294 4.53 5.83 19.14
C LYS A 294 4.00 7.23 18.76
N PHE A 295 4.80 8.26 19.03
CA PHE A 295 4.51 9.63 18.60
C PHE A 295 4.49 9.75 17.07
N LEU A 296 5.45 9.17 16.35
CA LEU A 296 5.50 9.14 14.88
C LEU A 296 4.38 8.27 14.27
N GLU A 297 4.07 7.11 14.86
CA GLU A 297 2.98 6.22 14.42
C GLU A 297 1.63 6.94 14.42
N ILE A 298 1.30 7.58 15.54
CA ILE A 298 0.03 8.26 15.77
C ILE A 298 -0.07 9.56 14.95
N ASN A 299 1.05 10.26 14.73
CA ASN A 299 1.09 11.58 14.09
C ASN A 299 1.66 11.57 12.65
N LYS A 300 1.79 10.39 12.03
CA LYS A 300 2.36 10.16 10.70
C LYS A 300 1.89 11.13 9.60
N ASP A 301 0.65 11.62 9.72
CA ASP A 301 -0.02 12.46 8.75
C ASP A 301 0.27 13.96 8.90
N ALA A 302 0.64 14.42 10.11
CA ALA A 302 1.14 15.77 10.35
C ALA A 302 2.69 15.81 10.23
N LEU A 303 3.36 14.73 10.62
CA LEU A 303 4.82 14.57 10.62
C LEU A 303 5.37 13.97 9.31
N LYS A 304 4.69 14.20 8.18
CA LYS A 304 4.91 13.50 6.91
C LYS A 304 6.37 13.55 6.42
N GLY A 305 7.07 12.42 6.60
CA GLY A 305 8.42 12.19 6.09
C GLY A 305 9.56 12.45 7.07
N LEU A 306 9.24 12.72 8.36
CA LEU A 306 10.17 12.62 9.49
C LEU A 306 10.42 11.16 9.88
N THR A 307 11.54 10.93 10.55
CA THR A 307 11.98 9.65 11.12
C THR A 307 12.33 9.81 12.59
N ILE A 308 12.62 8.70 13.27
CA ILE A 308 13.08 8.71 14.67
C ILE A 308 14.39 9.50 14.87
N ASN A 309 15.23 9.61 13.84
CA ASN A 309 16.53 10.30 13.91
C ASN A 309 16.40 11.83 13.83
N ASP A 310 15.27 12.34 13.35
CA ASP A 310 15.02 13.78 13.20
C ASP A 310 14.47 14.41 14.50
N LEU A 311 14.10 13.57 15.48
CA LEU A 311 13.42 13.93 16.72
C LEU A 311 14.19 13.44 17.96
N LYS A 312 14.01 14.11 19.09
CA LYS A 312 14.50 13.66 20.41
C LYS A 312 13.53 13.97 21.55
N VAL A 313 13.67 13.21 22.63
CA VAL A 313 13.06 13.51 23.94
C VAL A 313 14.02 14.39 24.73
N VAL A 314 13.57 15.56 25.20
CA VAL A 314 14.45 16.55 25.87
C VAL A 314 14.19 16.70 27.36
N ASN A 315 12.94 16.52 27.78
CA ASN A 315 12.53 16.54 29.18
C ASN A 315 11.72 15.27 29.49
N LYS A 316 11.80 14.79 30.73
CA LYS A 316 10.84 13.84 31.32
C LYS A 316 10.45 14.30 32.71
N SER A 317 9.17 14.23 33.04
CA SER A 317 8.61 14.55 34.35
C SER A 317 7.49 13.57 34.70
N SER A 318 7.44 13.09 35.94
CA SER A 318 6.33 12.27 36.43
C SER A 318 5.23 13.18 36.97
N THR A 319 3.98 12.98 36.54
CA THR A 319 2.82 13.68 37.13
C THR A 319 2.04 12.76 38.09
N SER A 320 2.21 11.45 37.96
CA SER A 320 1.83 10.40 38.90
C SER A 320 2.62 9.11 38.58
N ASP A 321 2.43 8.03 39.34
CA ASP A 321 3.07 6.73 39.04
C ASP A 321 2.61 6.13 37.71
N ASP A 322 1.32 6.28 37.37
CA ASP A 322 0.71 5.77 36.14
C ASP A 322 0.85 6.73 34.93
N ILE A 323 1.12 8.04 35.14
CA ILE A 323 1.14 9.07 34.08
C ILE A 323 2.38 9.97 34.16
N LYS A 324 3.06 10.11 33.02
CA LYS A 324 4.27 10.91 32.83
C LYS A 324 4.09 11.93 31.70
N SER A 325 5.01 12.88 31.62
CA SER A 325 5.07 13.91 30.59
C SER A 325 6.49 14.06 30.05
N ALA A 326 6.61 14.47 28.79
CA ALA A 326 7.88 14.69 28.12
C ALA A 326 7.78 15.78 27.06
N THR A 327 8.92 16.30 26.60
CA THR A 327 8.98 17.24 25.46
C THR A 327 9.67 16.57 24.28
N ILE A 328 8.95 16.44 23.16
CA ILE A 328 9.52 16.05 21.87
C ILE A 328 10.01 17.31 21.17
N LYS A 329 11.26 17.29 20.68
CA LYS A 329 11.80 18.36 19.82
C LYS A 329 12.36 17.78 18.53
N SER A 330 12.30 18.56 17.46
CA SER A 330 13.10 18.33 16.25
C SER A 330 14.48 18.96 16.40
N ASP A 331 15.51 18.30 15.89
CA ASP A 331 16.88 18.85 15.78
C ASP A 331 17.20 19.39 14.38
N LEU A 332 16.23 19.35 13.45
CA LEU A 332 16.37 19.95 12.13
C LEU A 332 16.33 21.49 12.22
N THR A 333 17.33 22.16 11.63
CA THR A 333 17.47 23.62 11.61
C THR A 333 16.23 24.34 11.08
N ASP A 334 15.62 23.75 10.05
CA ASP A 334 14.59 24.36 9.21
C ASP A 334 13.16 23.98 9.67
N PHE A 335 13.05 22.97 10.54
CA PHE A 335 11.78 22.43 11.03
C PHE A 335 11.74 22.41 12.57
N LYS A 336 11.22 23.49 13.16
CA LYS A 336 11.16 23.68 14.62
C LYS A 336 9.89 23.11 15.24
N LEU A 337 9.85 21.79 15.39
CA LEU A 337 8.89 21.12 16.25
C LEU A 337 9.33 21.20 17.72
N GLU A 338 8.42 21.62 18.59
CA GLU A 338 8.50 21.44 20.04
C GLU A 338 7.10 21.15 20.57
N ALA A 339 6.86 19.91 21.00
CA ALA A 339 5.56 19.44 21.48
C ALA A 339 5.69 18.80 22.88
N GLU A 340 4.89 19.29 23.82
CA GLU A 340 4.72 18.64 25.12
C GLU A 340 3.73 17.47 24.98
N ILE A 341 4.13 16.30 25.47
CA ILE A 341 3.36 15.07 25.43
C ILE A 341 3.08 14.55 26.84
N THR A 342 1.94 13.90 27.01
CA THR A 342 1.57 13.09 28.17
C THR A 342 1.56 11.62 27.76
N TYR A 343 2.19 10.75 28.52
CA TYR A 343 2.25 9.32 28.21
C TYR A 343 2.07 8.45 29.45
N TRP A 344 1.63 7.22 29.23
CA TRP A 344 1.50 6.20 30.27
C TRP A 344 1.96 4.85 29.74
N ILE A 345 2.41 3.98 30.65
CA ILE A 345 2.87 2.64 30.28
C ILE A 345 1.62 1.75 30.14
N ARG A 346 1.46 1.09 28.98
CA ARG A 346 0.37 0.13 28.74
C ARG A 346 0.53 -1.07 29.67
N LYS A 347 -0.56 -1.51 30.29
CA LYS A 347 -0.52 -2.64 31.22
C LYS A 347 -0.51 -3.94 30.41
N ASP A 348 0.48 -4.81 30.61
CA ASP A 348 0.50 -6.13 29.97
C ASP A 348 -0.73 -6.91 30.44
N ILE A 349 -1.52 -7.43 29.51
CA ILE A 349 -2.75 -8.17 29.81
C ILE A 349 -2.52 -9.37 30.75
N ASN A 350 -1.32 -9.96 30.73
CA ASN A 350 -0.95 -11.07 31.62
C ASN A 350 -0.78 -10.65 33.10
N THR A 351 -0.80 -9.34 33.40
CA THR A 351 -0.83 -8.84 34.79
C THR A 351 -2.22 -8.87 35.41
N ILE A 352 -3.28 -9.05 34.62
CA ILE A 352 -4.66 -9.14 35.12
C ILE A 352 -4.87 -10.53 35.72
N LYS A 353 -5.26 -10.57 37.00
CA LYS A 353 -5.51 -11.83 37.72
C LYS A 353 -6.79 -12.51 37.26
N ASP A 354 -6.77 -13.84 37.34
CA ASP A 354 -7.92 -14.71 37.17
C ASP A 354 -8.62 -14.57 35.80
N LEU A 355 -7.87 -14.24 34.74
CA LEU A 355 -8.38 -14.27 33.36
C LEU A 355 -8.75 -15.70 32.96
N ASN A 356 -9.94 -15.85 32.39
CA ASN A 356 -10.43 -17.12 31.87
C ASN A 356 -9.83 -17.37 30.48
N THR A 357 -8.74 -18.13 30.46
CA THR A 357 -8.01 -18.57 29.27
C THR A 357 -8.50 -19.91 28.71
N GLU A 358 -9.49 -20.55 29.35
CA GLU A 358 -10.05 -21.83 28.94
C GLU A 358 -11.26 -21.61 28.02
N LEU A 359 -11.02 -21.69 26.71
CA LEU A 359 -12.01 -21.45 25.67
C LEU A 359 -12.63 -22.79 25.25
N TYR A 360 -13.76 -23.10 25.87
CA TYR A 360 -14.56 -24.28 25.55
C TYR A 360 -15.47 -24.04 24.36
N GLY A 361 -15.68 -25.09 23.58
CA GLY A 361 -16.81 -25.13 22.66
C GLY A 361 -16.45 -24.91 21.21
N TYR A 362 -15.91 -25.95 20.57
CA TYR A 362 -15.79 -25.95 19.12
C TYR A 362 -16.06 -27.29 18.44
N ASP A 363 -16.64 -27.17 17.24
CA ASP A 363 -16.48 -28.12 16.14
C ASP A 363 -15.10 -27.97 15.47
N ALA A 364 -14.82 -28.76 14.44
CA ALA A 364 -13.45 -29.01 13.96
C ALA A 364 -12.61 -27.77 13.52
N ASN A 365 -13.20 -26.60 13.26
CA ASN A 365 -12.42 -25.42 12.82
C ASN A 365 -13.04 -24.05 13.21
N PRO A 366 -12.52 -23.38 14.26
CA PRO A 366 -12.84 -21.98 14.57
C PRO A 366 -12.60 -20.94 13.48
N SER A 367 -13.40 -19.87 13.56
CA SER A 367 -13.05 -18.54 13.04
C SER A 367 -12.26 -17.81 14.12
N ASP A 368 -11.20 -17.11 13.74
CA ASP A 368 -10.34 -16.40 14.69
C ASP A 368 -11.06 -15.20 15.34
N ARG A 369 -12.09 -14.64 14.69
CA ARG A 369 -12.96 -13.62 15.30
C ARG A 369 -13.87 -14.21 16.38
N ASP A 370 -14.41 -15.41 16.16
CA ASP A 370 -15.25 -16.09 17.16
C ASP A 370 -14.44 -16.37 18.43
N LEU A 371 -13.17 -16.77 18.29
CA LEU A 371 -12.24 -16.99 19.39
C LEU A 371 -11.91 -15.69 20.16
N ALA A 372 -11.60 -14.61 19.44
CA ALA A 372 -11.32 -13.29 20.01
C ALA A 372 -12.53 -12.73 20.78
N TRP A 373 -13.72 -12.83 20.19
CA TRP A 373 -14.99 -12.45 20.82
C TRP A 373 -15.30 -13.29 22.06
N PHE A 374 -15.07 -14.61 22.00
CA PHE A 374 -15.34 -15.50 23.14
C PHE A 374 -14.39 -15.22 24.31
N PHE A 375 -13.10 -14.98 24.04
CA PHE A 375 -12.15 -14.55 25.08
C PHE A 375 -12.59 -13.21 25.70
N PHE A 376 -13.01 -12.24 24.89
CA PHE A 376 -13.55 -10.97 25.39
C PHE A 376 -14.78 -11.19 26.29
N GLU A 377 -15.80 -11.92 25.83
CA GLU A 377 -17.06 -12.12 26.57
C GLU A 377 -16.86 -12.77 27.94
N ARG A 378 -15.94 -13.74 28.06
CA ARG A 378 -15.64 -14.39 29.37
C ARG A 378 -14.83 -13.51 30.33
N ASN A 379 -14.27 -12.40 29.86
CA ASN A 379 -13.31 -11.57 30.62
C ASN A 379 -13.68 -10.08 30.71
N LYS A 380 -14.70 -9.61 29.97
CA LYS A 380 -15.05 -8.18 29.78
C LYS A 380 -15.09 -7.32 31.05
N GLU A 381 -15.54 -7.87 32.17
CA GLU A 381 -15.58 -7.17 33.47
C GLU A 381 -14.18 -6.88 34.05
N LYS A 382 -13.18 -7.70 33.69
CA LYS A 382 -11.78 -7.62 34.18
C LYS A 382 -10.85 -6.85 33.23
N ILE A 383 -11.20 -6.78 31.94
CA ILE A 383 -10.38 -6.21 30.86
C ILE A 383 -10.88 -4.85 30.35
N SER A 384 -11.96 -4.31 30.92
CA SER A 384 -12.50 -2.99 30.58
C SER A 384 -11.40 -1.91 30.67
N PRO A 385 -11.22 -1.03 29.65
CA PRO A 385 -12.18 -0.74 28.57
C PRO A 385 -11.94 -1.49 27.24
N LEU A 386 -11.22 -2.62 27.20
CA LEU A 386 -11.07 -3.41 25.97
C LEU A 386 -12.40 -3.93 25.44
N HIS A 387 -12.54 -3.99 24.12
CA HIS A 387 -13.68 -4.58 23.39
C HIS A 387 -13.21 -5.71 22.45
N GLU A 388 -14.13 -6.48 21.85
CA GLU A 388 -13.82 -7.60 20.93
C GLU A 388 -12.76 -7.26 19.85
N GLY A 389 -12.83 -6.06 19.27
CA GLY A 389 -11.92 -5.60 18.21
C GLY A 389 -10.49 -5.27 18.68
N ASN A 390 -10.20 -5.35 19.99
CA ASN A 390 -8.84 -5.23 20.52
C ASN A 390 -8.09 -6.56 20.52
N PHE A 391 -8.72 -7.67 20.15
CA PHE A 391 -8.12 -9.00 20.21
C PHE A 391 -7.92 -9.56 18.81
N ARG A 392 -6.67 -9.94 18.50
CA ARG A 392 -6.31 -10.60 17.25
C ARG A 392 -5.60 -11.91 17.53
N VAL A 393 -6.16 -13.03 17.06
CA VAL A 393 -5.40 -14.29 17.01
C VAL A 393 -4.22 -14.09 16.06
N ILE A 394 -3.01 -14.36 16.56
CA ILE A 394 -1.75 -14.25 15.82
C ILE A 394 -1.07 -15.61 15.63
N LYS A 395 -1.37 -16.59 16.48
CA LYS A 395 -0.93 -17.98 16.36
C LYS A 395 -2.03 -18.92 16.80
N ARG A 396 -2.13 -20.07 16.13
CA ARG A 396 -3.08 -21.13 16.45
C ARG A 396 -2.46 -22.51 16.21
N ASP A 397 -2.35 -23.26 17.29
CA ASP A 397 -1.98 -24.68 17.33
C ASP A 397 -3.24 -25.54 17.56
N GLN A 398 -3.11 -26.88 17.53
CA GLN A 398 -4.26 -27.80 17.60
C GLN A 398 -5.18 -27.61 18.82
N ARG A 399 -4.63 -27.25 19.99
CA ARG A 399 -5.38 -27.02 21.23
C ARG A 399 -5.01 -25.73 21.96
N THR A 400 -4.25 -24.83 21.35
CA THR A 400 -3.90 -23.54 21.97
C THR A 400 -3.81 -22.41 20.96
N ILE A 401 -4.25 -21.22 21.33
CA ILE A 401 -4.11 -19.99 20.54
C ILE A 401 -3.32 -18.93 21.30
N THR A 402 -2.70 -18.03 20.56
CA THR A 402 -2.13 -16.78 21.09
C THR A 402 -2.89 -15.61 20.49
N MET A 403 -3.42 -14.74 21.35
CA MET A 403 -4.10 -13.51 20.98
C MET A 403 -3.28 -12.31 21.41
N SER A 404 -3.01 -11.40 20.48
CA SER A 404 -2.33 -10.12 20.75
C SER A 404 -3.36 -9.03 21.03
N VAL A 405 -3.05 -8.14 21.97
CA VAL A 405 -3.83 -6.93 22.23
C VAL A 405 -3.44 -5.85 21.21
N ILE A 406 -4.38 -5.49 20.34
CA ILE A 406 -4.22 -4.50 19.28
C ILE A 406 -5.10 -3.26 19.54
N ASN A 407 -4.69 -2.12 18.96
CA ASN A 407 -5.46 -0.87 18.94
C ASN A 407 -5.98 -0.42 20.32
N SER A 408 -5.19 -0.64 21.37
CA SER A 408 -5.49 -0.20 22.74
C SER A 408 -4.35 0.66 23.28
N ASP A 409 -4.69 1.84 23.79
CA ASP A 409 -3.74 2.67 24.52
C ASP A 409 -3.60 2.25 25.99
N HIS A 410 -4.46 1.37 26.51
CA HIS A 410 -4.47 0.98 27.92
C HIS A 410 -3.75 -0.35 28.19
N TYR A 411 -3.84 -1.30 27.25
CA TYR A 411 -3.28 -2.63 27.41
C TYR A 411 -2.38 -3.05 26.25
N THR A 412 -1.50 -4.00 26.53
CA THR A 412 -0.52 -4.54 25.58
C THR A 412 -0.26 -6.02 25.86
N GLY A 413 0.63 -6.63 25.09
CA GLY A 413 1.08 -8.01 25.26
C GLY A 413 0.24 -9.05 24.50
N GLU A 414 0.58 -10.30 24.74
CA GLU A 414 -0.02 -11.47 24.11
C GLU A 414 -0.51 -12.44 25.18
N ILE A 415 -1.73 -12.94 25.06
CA ILE A 415 -2.29 -13.95 25.96
C ILE A 415 -2.47 -15.28 25.26
N LYS A 416 -2.02 -16.35 25.93
CA LYS A 416 -2.22 -17.72 25.48
C LYS A 416 -3.52 -18.27 26.07
N ALA A 417 -4.37 -18.84 25.22
CA ALA A 417 -5.62 -19.47 25.60
C ALA A 417 -5.68 -20.92 25.09
N ASN A 418 -6.31 -21.80 25.87
CA ASN A 418 -6.47 -23.21 25.57
C ASN A 418 -7.82 -23.44 24.86
N LEU A 419 -7.83 -24.28 23.84
CA LEU A 419 -9.05 -24.68 23.12
C LEU A 419 -9.49 -26.05 23.62
N ASN A 420 -10.65 -26.08 24.28
CA ASN A 420 -11.24 -27.31 24.80
C ASN A 420 -12.41 -27.79 23.95
N ASP A 421 -12.58 -29.11 23.93
CA ASP A 421 -13.77 -29.80 23.46
C ASP A 421 -15.07 -29.14 23.95
N ARG A 422 -16.16 -29.30 23.19
CA ARG A 422 -17.51 -28.92 23.64
C ARG A 422 -17.84 -29.58 24.98
N ILE A 423 -18.44 -28.82 25.90
CA ILE A 423 -18.80 -29.28 27.24
C ILE A 423 -19.88 -30.36 27.14
N ASP A 424 -19.69 -31.51 27.78
CA ASP A 424 -20.77 -32.50 27.84
C ASP A 424 -21.90 -32.00 28.75
N ILE A 425 -23.11 -31.85 28.20
CA ILE A 425 -24.27 -31.40 28.98
C ILE A 425 -24.64 -32.41 30.08
N GLY A 426 -24.36 -33.70 29.88
CA GLY A 426 -24.56 -34.75 30.89
C GLY A 426 -23.64 -34.63 32.11
N SER A 427 -22.57 -33.82 32.04
CA SER A 427 -21.72 -33.52 33.19
C SER A 427 -22.28 -32.41 34.11
N LYS A 428 -23.42 -31.82 33.74
CA LYS A 428 -24.13 -30.81 34.53
C LYS A 428 -25.32 -31.46 35.25
N ASN A 429 -25.43 -31.26 36.57
CA ASN A 429 -26.56 -31.75 37.38
C ASN A 429 -27.83 -30.92 37.10
N LEU A 430 -28.56 -31.25 36.04
CA LEU A 430 -29.78 -30.58 35.55
C LEU A 430 -30.96 -31.58 35.47
N THR A 431 -31.05 -32.49 36.45
CA THR A 431 -31.71 -33.81 36.29
C THR A 431 -33.20 -33.86 36.63
N THR A 432 -33.77 -32.86 37.31
CA THR A 432 -35.17 -32.89 37.77
C THR A 432 -35.87 -31.56 37.47
N ILE A 433 -37.13 -31.62 37.02
CA ILE A 433 -37.99 -30.44 36.78
C ILE A 433 -39.41 -30.80 37.24
N PHE A 434 -40.11 -29.86 37.89
CA PHE A 434 -41.46 -30.06 38.41
C PHE A 434 -42.51 -29.25 37.64
N THR A 435 -43.78 -29.65 37.74
CA THR A 435 -44.90 -28.93 37.12
C THR A 435 -46.20 -29.06 37.92
N THR A 436 -47.11 -28.10 37.72
CA THR A 436 -48.49 -28.09 38.24
C THR A 436 -49.51 -28.74 37.31
N LYS A 437 -49.10 -29.15 36.10
CA LYS A 437 -49.97 -29.89 35.17
C LYS A 437 -49.93 -31.37 35.52
N THR A 438 -51.08 -31.97 35.77
CA THR A 438 -51.16 -33.41 36.04
C THR A 438 -50.52 -34.23 34.93
N ILE A 439 -49.57 -35.08 35.30
CA ILE A 439 -48.75 -35.81 34.33
C ILE A 439 -49.48 -37.11 33.97
N THR A 440 -49.96 -37.15 32.73
CA THR A 440 -50.64 -38.31 32.14
C THR A 440 -49.75 -38.93 31.05
N LYS A 441 -50.09 -40.16 30.63
CA LYS A 441 -49.45 -40.82 29.48
C LYS A 441 -49.49 -40.02 28.17
N ASP A 442 -50.42 -39.07 28.04
CA ASP A 442 -50.62 -38.24 26.85
C ASP A 442 -50.02 -36.83 27.03
N THR A 443 -49.39 -36.55 28.17
CA THR A 443 -48.68 -35.29 28.45
C THR A 443 -47.32 -35.31 27.75
N ASN A 444 -47.05 -34.33 26.89
CA ASN A 444 -45.74 -34.14 26.27
C ASN A 444 -44.87 -33.17 27.07
N PHE A 445 -43.56 -33.41 27.10
CA PHE A 445 -42.59 -32.47 27.66
C PHE A 445 -42.34 -31.30 26.71
N ASP A 446 -42.41 -30.08 27.24
CA ASP A 446 -42.00 -28.88 26.52
C ASP A 446 -40.53 -28.56 26.85
N ILE A 447 -39.70 -28.59 25.81
CA ILE A 447 -38.26 -28.38 25.89
C ILE A 447 -37.87 -26.95 26.32
N ASP A 448 -38.75 -25.95 26.14
CA ASP A 448 -38.50 -24.59 26.62
C ASP A 448 -38.60 -24.51 28.15
N ILE A 449 -39.33 -25.43 28.80
CA ILE A 449 -39.32 -25.57 30.26
C ILE A 449 -37.90 -25.96 30.73
N PHE A 450 -37.25 -26.93 30.08
CA PHE A 450 -35.86 -27.29 30.40
C PHE A 450 -34.90 -26.13 30.24
N LYS A 451 -35.05 -25.34 29.17
CA LYS A 451 -34.19 -24.18 28.89
C LYS A 451 -34.35 -23.10 29.96
N ASN A 452 -35.58 -22.73 30.30
CA ASN A 452 -35.87 -21.74 31.34
C ASN A 452 -35.38 -22.22 32.72
N ALA A 453 -35.66 -23.48 33.07
CA ALA A 453 -35.20 -24.13 34.30
C ALA A 453 -33.67 -24.37 34.35
N ASN A 454 -32.90 -24.07 33.29
CA ASN A 454 -31.44 -24.24 33.32
C ASN A 454 -30.62 -23.10 32.69
N TYR A 455 -31.26 -21.98 32.31
CA TYR A 455 -30.61 -20.85 31.62
C TYR A 455 -29.33 -20.35 32.33
N SER A 456 -29.37 -20.16 33.65
CA SER A 456 -28.20 -19.74 34.45
C SER A 456 -27.13 -20.82 34.63
N LYS A 457 -27.47 -22.10 34.44
CA LYS A 457 -26.54 -23.25 34.49
C LYS A 457 -25.95 -23.57 33.11
N LEU A 458 -26.48 -22.96 32.05
CA LEU A 458 -26.14 -23.16 30.63
C LEU A 458 -25.64 -21.84 30.01
N GLU A 459 -24.56 -21.28 30.56
CA GLU A 459 -23.86 -20.11 30.01
C GLU A 459 -23.61 -20.24 28.50
N LEU A 460 -23.76 -19.12 27.78
CA LEU A 460 -23.48 -18.97 26.34
C LEU A 460 -24.33 -19.88 25.43
N PHE A 461 -25.31 -20.60 25.98
CA PHE A 461 -26.13 -21.55 25.25
C PHE A 461 -27.32 -20.88 24.55
N SER A 462 -27.51 -21.19 23.26
CA SER A 462 -28.62 -20.65 22.47
C SER A 462 -29.77 -21.64 22.40
N LEU A 463 -31.00 -21.13 22.55
CA LEU A 463 -32.24 -21.89 22.79
C LEU A 463 -32.65 -22.84 21.65
N THR A 464 -32.08 -22.71 20.45
CA THR A 464 -32.48 -23.46 19.24
C THR A 464 -31.74 -24.78 19.05
N LYS A 465 -30.97 -25.26 20.04
CA LYS A 465 -29.92 -26.28 19.85
C LYS A 465 -30.11 -27.57 20.66
N LEU A 466 -31.33 -27.80 21.14
CA LEU A 466 -31.72 -28.99 21.89
C LEU A 466 -32.87 -29.71 21.17
N ASP A 467 -32.82 -31.04 21.16
CA ASP A 467 -33.91 -31.91 20.75
C ASP A 467 -34.32 -32.84 21.90
N ILE A 468 -35.62 -33.14 22.04
CA ILE A 468 -36.07 -34.32 22.78
C ILE A 468 -35.85 -35.54 21.87
N VAL A 469 -35.02 -36.49 22.31
CA VAL A 469 -34.69 -37.69 21.52
C VAL A 469 -35.31 -38.97 22.08
N GLU A 470 -35.62 -39.00 23.38
CA GLU A 470 -36.37 -40.09 24.03
C GLU A 470 -37.35 -39.47 25.05
N GLN A 471 -38.56 -39.99 25.15
CA GLN A 471 -39.56 -39.61 26.18
C GLN A 471 -40.28 -40.88 26.64
N GLU A 472 -40.29 -41.14 27.95
CA GLU A 472 -40.89 -42.34 28.55
C GLU A 472 -41.73 -41.98 29.78
N PHE A 473 -43.02 -42.33 29.78
CA PHE A 473 -43.93 -42.08 30.90
C PHE A 473 -43.86 -43.20 31.94
N LYS A 474 -43.67 -42.83 33.22
CA LYS A 474 -43.51 -43.72 34.37
C LYS A 474 -44.35 -43.26 35.56
N GLY A 475 -45.60 -43.72 35.62
CA GLY A 475 -46.49 -43.49 36.77
C GLY A 475 -47.01 -42.06 36.84
N SER A 476 -46.27 -41.17 37.51
CA SER A 476 -46.54 -39.72 37.64
C SER A 476 -45.36 -38.87 37.16
N GLU A 477 -44.48 -39.47 36.34
CA GLU A 477 -43.23 -38.88 35.86
C GLU A 477 -43.10 -39.08 34.35
N ILE A 478 -42.43 -38.16 33.67
CA ILE A 478 -41.94 -38.31 32.31
C ILE A 478 -40.41 -38.25 32.35
N HIS A 479 -39.76 -39.30 31.88
CA HIS A 479 -38.31 -39.42 31.77
C HIS A 479 -37.92 -39.00 30.36
N VAL A 480 -37.20 -37.88 30.24
CA VAL A 480 -36.84 -37.25 28.97
C VAL A 480 -35.34 -37.37 28.76
N THR A 481 -34.90 -37.86 27.61
CA THR A 481 -33.50 -37.67 27.16
C THR A 481 -33.47 -36.52 26.17
N ILE A 482 -32.72 -35.47 26.52
CA ILE A 482 -32.51 -34.29 25.68
C ILE A 482 -31.09 -34.36 25.09
N GLU A 483 -30.96 -34.12 23.79
CA GLU A 483 -29.67 -34.12 23.08
C GLU A 483 -29.30 -32.72 22.57
N VAL A 484 -28.01 -32.40 22.60
CA VAL A 484 -27.47 -31.17 22.00
C VAL A 484 -27.06 -31.44 20.55
N LYS A 485 -27.85 -30.98 19.58
CA LYS A 485 -27.55 -31.16 18.15
C LYS A 485 -26.48 -30.19 17.64
N GLU A 486 -26.80 -28.89 17.63
CA GLU A 486 -26.07 -27.88 16.85
C GLU A 486 -25.36 -26.82 17.73
N SER A 487 -24.99 -27.15 18.97
CA SER A 487 -24.27 -26.18 19.80
C SER A 487 -22.78 -26.19 19.55
N LYS A 488 -22.24 -24.98 19.27
CA LYS A 488 -20.80 -24.71 19.34
C LYS A 488 -20.26 -25.09 20.73
N TYR A 489 -21.02 -24.82 21.80
CA TYR A 489 -20.48 -24.82 23.16
C TYR A 489 -20.63 -26.14 23.92
N TYR A 490 -21.69 -26.90 23.65
CA TYR A 490 -21.99 -28.16 24.36
C TYR A 490 -22.21 -29.33 23.38
N LYS A 491 -22.05 -30.55 23.89
CA LYS A 491 -22.32 -31.82 23.22
C LYS A 491 -23.03 -32.79 24.18
N GLY A 492 -23.40 -33.97 23.69
CA GLY A 492 -23.91 -35.07 24.52
C GLY A 492 -25.41 -35.01 24.79
N LYS A 493 -25.84 -35.87 25.72
CA LYS A 493 -27.23 -36.09 26.13
C LYS A 493 -27.37 -35.89 27.64
N ILE A 494 -28.51 -35.38 28.08
CA ILE A 494 -28.88 -35.31 29.50
C ILE A 494 -30.24 -35.97 29.73
N LYS A 495 -30.36 -36.70 30.85
CA LYS A 495 -31.63 -37.25 31.32
C LYS A 495 -32.26 -36.28 32.31
N VAL A 496 -33.51 -35.93 32.05
CA VAL A 496 -34.33 -35.00 32.81
C VAL A 496 -35.59 -35.73 33.23
N ILE A 497 -35.88 -35.73 34.53
CA ILE A 497 -37.10 -36.32 35.08
C ILE A 497 -38.08 -35.18 35.33
N TYR A 498 -39.14 -35.14 34.54
CA TYR A 498 -40.24 -34.19 34.66
C TYR A 498 -41.33 -34.81 35.53
N LYS A 499 -41.62 -34.20 36.68
CA LYS A 499 -42.55 -34.75 37.69
C LYS A 499 -43.70 -33.80 37.99
N GLU A 500 -44.85 -34.37 38.32
CA GLU A 500 -45.91 -33.60 38.98
C GLU A 500 -45.41 -33.17 40.36
N GLY A 501 -45.30 -31.86 40.58
CA GLY A 501 -44.85 -31.29 41.84
C GLY A 501 -46.05 -30.99 42.72
N LYS A 502 -45.94 -31.26 44.02
CA LYS A 502 -46.87 -30.74 45.01
C LYS A 502 -46.90 -29.22 44.90
N ASN A 503 -48.08 -28.68 44.67
CA ASN A 503 -48.29 -27.26 44.66
C ASN A 503 -48.22 -26.72 46.10
N ILE A 504 -47.26 -25.85 46.40
CA ILE A 504 -47.07 -25.24 47.73
C ILE A 504 -48.27 -24.41 48.21
N TRP A 505 -49.24 -24.15 47.32
CA TRP A 505 -50.51 -23.51 47.66
C TRP A 505 -51.46 -24.45 48.42
N ASP A 506 -51.30 -25.77 48.29
CA ASP A 506 -52.29 -26.76 48.76
C ASP A 506 -51.95 -27.35 50.15
N GLU A 507 -50.71 -27.18 50.65
CA GLU A 507 -50.25 -27.71 51.96
C GLU A 507 -49.98 -26.60 53.00
N ASP A 508 -50.92 -25.65 53.14
CA ASP A 508 -50.83 -24.45 54.02
C ASP A 508 -49.59 -23.55 53.78
N GLY A 509 -48.77 -23.82 52.76
CA GLY A 509 -47.49 -23.16 52.51
C GLY A 509 -47.63 -21.70 52.07
N PHE A 510 -48.62 -21.41 51.22
CA PHE A 510 -48.84 -20.08 50.65
C PHE A 510 -49.01 -18.95 51.68
N ASN A 511 -49.67 -19.25 52.82
CA ASN A 511 -49.86 -18.28 53.91
C ASN A 511 -48.61 -18.09 54.78
N LYS A 512 -47.60 -18.95 54.63
CA LYS A 512 -46.32 -18.95 55.38
C LYS A 512 -45.15 -18.38 54.58
N VAL A 513 -45.36 -18.05 53.30
CA VAL A 513 -44.39 -17.40 52.42
C VAL A 513 -44.69 -15.90 52.35
N ASN A 514 -43.82 -15.08 52.93
CA ASN A 514 -43.89 -13.63 52.82
C ASN A 514 -43.48 -13.19 51.41
N ARG A 515 -44.40 -12.47 50.77
CA ARG A 515 -44.32 -11.98 49.40
C ARG A 515 -43.92 -10.50 49.29
N ASN A 516 -43.56 -9.84 50.39
CA ASN A 516 -43.08 -8.45 50.40
C ASN A 516 -41.59 -8.42 50.75
N ILE A 517 -40.72 -8.23 49.76
CA ILE A 517 -39.26 -8.20 49.96
C ILE A 517 -38.69 -6.77 49.88
N ASP A 518 -37.73 -6.45 50.75
CA ASP A 518 -36.87 -5.27 50.63
C ASP A 518 -35.58 -5.66 49.89
N LEU A 519 -35.23 -4.94 48.82
CA LEU A 519 -33.98 -5.16 48.07
C LEU A 519 -32.82 -4.35 48.65
N LYS A 520 -31.60 -4.92 48.67
CA LYS A 520 -30.41 -4.29 49.27
C LYS A 520 -29.53 -3.69 48.17
N ASP A 521 -28.93 -2.52 48.38
CA ASP A 521 -28.32 -1.70 47.30
C ASP A 521 -27.08 -2.31 46.59
N GLU A 522 -26.61 -3.51 46.95
CA GLU A 522 -25.25 -4.00 46.64
C GLU A 522 -25.15 -5.14 45.61
N LYS A 523 -26.25 -5.62 45.01
CA LYS A 523 -26.24 -6.82 44.12
C LYS A 523 -27.04 -6.68 42.81
N PRO A 524 -26.68 -7.44 41.74
CA PRO A 524 -27.44 -7.52 40.50
C PRO A 524 -28.93 -7.82 40.73
N PHE A 525 -29.81 -7.12 40.02
CA PHE A 525 -31.23 -7.00 40.36
C PHE A 525 -31.97 -8.35 40.53
N LYS A 526 -31.71 -9.34 39.66
CA LYS A 526 -32.32 -10.69 39.79
C LYS A 526 -31.78 -11.47 41.00
N GLU A 527 -30.47 -11.44 41.23
CA GLU A 527 -29.83 -12.11 42.38
C GLU A 527 -30.27 -11.51 43.71
N ASN A 528 -30.47 -10.19 43.73
CA ASN A 528 -30.96 -9.41 44.86
C ASN A 528 -32.39 -9.82 45.26
N ILE A 529 -33.29 -10.01 44.28
CA ILE A 529 -34.62 -10.57 44.51
C ILE A 529 -34.52 -11.99 45.09
N VAL A 530 -33.70 -12.87 44.50
CA VAL A 530 -33.50 -14.25 45.00
C VAL A 530 -32.95 -14.27 46.43
N GLU A 531 -31.94 -13.44 46.72
CA GLU A 531 -31.32 -13.31 48.04
C GLU A 531 -32.32 -12.82 49.09
N SER A 532 -32.99 -11.69 48.84
CA SER A 532 -33.95 -11.13 49.79
C SER A 532 -35.18 -12.01 49.98
N PHE A 533 -35.67 -12.67 48.91
CA PHE A 533 -36.77 -13.62 49.04
C PHE A 533 -36.37 -14.89 49.82
N TYR A 534 -35.18 -15.43 49.57
CA TYR A 534 -34.66 -16.59 50.30
C TYR A 534 -34.46 -16.27 51.78
N GLU A 535 -33.71 -15.22 52.11
CA GLU A 535 -33.40 -14.89 53.51
C GLU A 535 -34.66 -14.51 54.31
N LEU A 536 -35.66 -13.86 53.68
CA LEU A 536 -36.95 -13.54 54.30
C LEU A 536 -37.78 -14.81 54.61
N ASN A 537 -37.75 -15.79 53.72
CA ASN A 537 -38.54 -17.02 53.82
C ASN A 537 -37.74 -18.24 54.31
N LYS A 538 -36.49 -18.02 54.74
CA LYS A 538 -35.45 -19.03 54.94
C LYS A 538 -35.88 -20.20 55.82
N LYS A 539 -36.66 -19.94 56.87
CA LYS A 539 -37.22 -20.99 57.71
C LYS A 539 -38.21 -21.85 56.92
N THR A 540 -39.27 -21.24 56.38
CA THR A 540 -40.32 -21.93 55.59
C THR A 540 -39.72 -22.72 54.41
N LEU A 541 -38.70 -22.17 53.75
CA LEU A 541 -38.03 -22.83 52.62
C LEU A 541 -37.12 -23.99 53.08
N ASN A 542 -36.34 -23.82 54.15
CA ASN A 542 -35.53 -24.90 54.72
C ASN A 542 -36.39 -26.05 55.29
N ASP A 543 -37.50 -25.73 55.95
CA ASP A 543 -38.48 -26.71 56.46
C ASP A 543 -39.07 -27.56 55.30
N LEU A 544 -39.19 -26.96 54.10
CA LEU A 544 -39.58 -27.63 52.85
C LEU A 544 -38.39 -28.15 52.01
N LYS A 545 -37.16 -28.04 52.51
CA LYS A 545 -35.88 -28.43 51.84
C LYS A 545 -35.59 -27.72 50.51
N ILE A 546 -36.14 -26.52 50.30
CA ILE A 546 -35.93 -25.70 49.11
C ILE A 546 -34.69 -24.81 49.34
N SER A 547 -33.63 -25.00 48.55
CA SER A 547 -32.40 -24.20 48.65
C SER A 547 -32.54 -22.86 47.93
N LYS A 548 -31.53 -21.99 48.07
CA LYS A 548 -31.44 -20.75 47.30
C LYS A 548 -31.24 -21.00 45.80
N GLU A 549 -30.58 -22.08 45.40
CA GLU A 549 -30.38 -22.42 43.98
C GLU A 549 -31.68 -22.86 43.28
N ASN A 550 -32.70 -23.25 44.05
CA ASN A 550 -34.04 -23.60 43.56
C ASN A 550 -34.92 -22.38 43.25
N ILE A 551 -34.47 -21.16 43.54
CA ILE A 551 -35.29 -19.94 43.46
C ILE A 551 -34.92 -19.13 42.22
N ARG A 552 -35.92 -18.79 41.40
CA ARG A 552 -35.73 -18.02 40.17
C ARG A 552 -36.67 -16.83 40.11
N VAL A 553 -36.31 -15.87 39.25
CA VAL A 553 -37.20 -14.80 38.83
C VAL A 553 -37.50 -15.00 37.36
N GLU A 554 -38.70 -15.52 37.04
CA GLU A 554 -39.13 -15.76 35.66
C GLU A 554 -39.15 -14.44 34.89
N TYR A 555 -40.01 -13.54 35.35
CA TYR A 555 -40.16 -12.18 34.85
C TYR A 555 -40.31 -11.19 35.99
N ILE A 556 -40.02 -9.94 35.69
CA ILE A 556 -40.16 -8.80 36.58
C ILE A 556 -41.06 -7.81 35.86
N LEU A 557 -42.14 -7.41 36.50
CA LEU A 557 -42.93 -6.25 36.08
C LEU A 557 -42.33 -5.02 36.75
N TYR A 558 -41.32 -4.48 36.07
CA TYR A 558 -40.90 -3.09 36.23
C TYR A 558 -42.16 -2.21 36.15
N GLY A 559 -42.20 -1.13 36.95
CA GLY A 559 -43.38 -0.29 37.16
C GLY A 559 -44.37 -0.84 38.18
N GLY A 560 -44.61 -2.15 38.20
CA GLY A 560 -45.54 -2.81 39.12
C GLY A 560 -45.03 -3.04 40.54
N SER A 561 -43.76 -2.71 40.83
CA SER A 561 -43.07 -3.11 42.09
C SER A 561 -43.13 -4.63 42.33
N TYR A 562 -43.05 -5.42 41.26
CA TYR A 562 -43.48 -6.81 41.25
C TYR A 562 -42.55 -7.75 40.48
N ALA A 563 -42.18 -8.86 41.12
CA ALA A 563 -41.44 -9.95 40.52
C ALA A 563 -42.25 -11.25 40.61
N ASN A 564 -42.24 -12.02 39.52
CA ASN A 564 -42.66 -13.41 39.60
C ASN A 564 -41.45 -14.25 40.05
N VAL A 565 -41.53 -14.78 41.27
CA VAL A 565 -40.51 -15.66 41.85
C VAL A 565 -41.01 -17.09 41.80
N THR A 566 -40.31 -17.97 41.10
CA THR A 566 -40.69 -19.39 41.01
C THR A 566 -39.72 -20.26 41.80
N LEU A 567 -40.29 -21.25 42.51
CA LEU A 567 -39.59 -22.31 43.20
C LEU A 567 -39.52 -23.55 42.31
N ASP A 568 -38.36 -23.75 41.69
CA ASP A 568 -37.96 -25.00 41.03
C ASP A 568 -37.22 -25.86 42.05
N GLY A 569 -37.95 -26.41 43.02
CA GLY A 569 -37.39 -27.32 44.03
C GLY A 569 -36.70 -28.53 43.40
N ASP A 570 -35.63 -29.04 44.02
CA ASP A 570 -35.06 -30.36 43.67
C ASP A 570 -35.86 -31.52 44.30
N ILE A 571 -36.78 -31.19 45.22
CA ILE A 571 -37.54 -32.16 46.04
C ILE A 571 -39.00 -31.70 46.12
N ASP A 572 -39.88 -32.50 45.52
CA ASP A 572 -41.34 -32.61 45.65
C ASP A 572 -42.24 -31.36 45.47
N TYR A 573 -41.76 -30.12 45.64
CA TYR A 573 -42.60 -28.91 45.67
C TYR A 573 -42.31 -27.93 44.53
N TYR A 574 -43.37 -27.39 43.95
CA TYR A 574 -43.34 -26.25 43.03
C TYR A 574 -44.19 -25.09 43.58
N GLY A 575 -43.79 -23.85 43.26
CA GLY A 575 -44.59 -22.68 43.58
C GLY A 575 -44.22 -21.45 42.77
N ASN A 576 -45.18 -20.91 42.02
CA ASN A 576 -45.10 -19.61 41.37
C ASN A 576 -45.60 -18.53 42.35
N PHE A 577 -44.75 -17.56 42.71
CA PHE A 577 -45.04 -16.58 43.75
C PHE A 577 -45.14 -15.15 43.22
N SER A 578 -46.22 -14.53 43.67
CA SER A 578 -46.59 -13.15 43.37
C SER A 578 -45.87 -12.20 44.34
N VAL A 579 -44.59 -11.89 44.08
CA VAL A 579 -43.70 -11.19 45.02
C VAL A 579 -43.63 -9.70 44.73
N SER A 580 -44.26 -8.91 45.59
CA SER A 580 -44.03 -7.47 45.69
C SER A 580 -42.60 -7.22 46.21
N TYR A 581 -41.82 -6.41 45.50
CA TYR A 581 -40.55 -5.91 46.01
C TYR A 581 -40.63 -4.40 46.22
N LYS A 582 -40.20 -3.94 47.38
CA LYS A 582 -39.92 -2.52 47.58
C LYS A 582 -38.54 -2.25 46.99
N PHE A 583 -38.52 -1.58 45.84
CA PHE A 583 -37.26 -1.14 45.28
C PHE A 583 -36.71 0.03 46.09
N ASN A 584 -35.70 -0.26 46.90
CA ASN A 584 -34.78 0.79 47.32
C ASN A 584 -34.09 1.29 46.06
N ARG A 585 -34.40 2.54 45.69
CA ARG A 585 -33.78 3.23 44.54
C ARG A 585 -32.27 3.03 44.59
N ILE A 586 -31.64 2.67 43.47
CA ILE A 586 -30.18 2.54 43.39
C ILE A 586 -29.54 3.86 43.81
N ASP A 587 -28.65 3.86 44.81
CA ASP A 587 -27.80 5.03 45.03
C ASP A 587 -26.85 5.10 43.84
N ILE A 588 -26.99 6.16 43.04
CA ILE A 588 -26.24 6.31 41.80
C ILE A 588 -24.71 6.37 42.05
N ASN A 589 -24.28 6.70 43.27
CA ASN A 589 -22.88 6.69 43.68
C ASN A 589 -22.27 5.26 43.78
N THR A 590 -23.10 4.21 43.87
CA THR A 590 -22.61 2.80 43.84
C THR A 590 -22.00 2.41 42.50
N LEU A 591 -22.37 3.10 41.40
CA LEU A 591 -21.95 2.78 40.04
C LEU A 591 -20.45 3.04 39.75
N LYS A 592 -19.70 3.57 40.73
CA LYS A 592 -18.25 3.90 40.66
C LYS A 592 -17.87 4.89 39.55
N ILE A 593 -18.84 5.54 38.89
CA ILE A 593 -18.63 6.61 37.91
C ILE A 593 -18.11 7.86 38.65
N LYS A 594 -16.92 8.37 38.27
CA LYS A 594 -16.23 9.48 38.98
C LYS A 594 -15.92 10.70 38.11
N SER A 595 -16.01 10.58 36.79
CA SER A 595 -15.76 11.67 35.85
C SER A 595 -16.73 11.64 34.69
N LEU A 596 -16.74 12.71 33.90
CA LEU A 596 -17.47 12.83 32.64
C LEU A 596 -16.58 13.56 31.65
N ARG A 597 -16.43 12.99 30.44
CA ARG A 597 -15.52 13.53 29.43
C ARG A 597 -16.25 14.49 28.49
N LEU A 598 -15.87 15.76 28.47
CA LEU A 598 -16.45 16.80 27.60
C LEU A 598 -15.48 17.17 26.48
N ASN A 599 -16.00 17.55 25.31
CA ASN A 599 -15.15 17.96 24.19
C ASN A 599 -14.45 19.29 24.49
N LYS A 600 -13.17 19.40 24.15
CA LYS A 600 -12.33 20.62 24.21
C LYS A 600 -13.08 21.90 23.78
N ASN A 601 -13.78 21.80 22.65
CA ASN A 601 -14.41 22.93 21.95
C ASN A 601 -15.90 23.11 22.28
N LYS A 602 -16.50 22.24 23.11
CA LYS A 602 -17.85 22.46 23.63
C LYS A 602 -17.74 23.22 24.96
N GLU A 603 -18.43 24.34 25.07
CA GLU A 603 -18.59 25.00 26.36
C GLU A 603 -19.21 24.05 27.39
N VAL A 604 -18.85 24.25 28.65
CA VAL A 604 -19.42 23.47 29.76
C VAL A 604 -20.83 23.99 30.04
N THR A 605 -21.78 23.52 29.24
CA THR A 605 -23.21 23.82 29.38
C THR A 605 -23.95 22.61 29.94
N LYS A 606 -25.09 22.87 30.59
CA LYS A 606 -26.05 21.83 30.98
C LYS A 606 -26.33 20.86 29.85
N GLU A 607 -26.55 21.38 28.64
CA GLU A 607 -26.94 20.61 27.48
C GLU A 607 -25.83 19.67 26.97
N ASN A 608 -24.58 20.15 26.94
CA ASN A 608 -23.41 19.35 26.55
C ASN A 608 -23.06 18.27 27.60
N ILE A 609 -23.32 18.54 28.88
CA ILE A 609 -23.20 17.56 29.98
C ILE A 609 -24.25 16.45 29.84
N GLN A 610 -25.51 16.80 29.54
CA GLN A 610 -26.58 15.81 29.33
C GLN A 610 -26.29 14.90 28.13
N GLU A 611 -25.81 15.49 27.03
CA GLU A 611 -25.42 14.79 25.81
C GLU A 611 -24.27 13.80 26.07
N ARG A 612 -23.12 14.28 26.57
CA ARG A 612 -21.96 13.41 26.80
C ARG A 612 -22.19 12.35 27.88
N PHE A 613 -23.00 12.63 28.90
CA PHE A 613 -23.32 11.64 29.93
C PHE A 613 -24.22 10.53 29.36
N ALA A 614 -25.20 10.88 28.53
CA ALA A 614 -26.05 9.89 27.86
C ALA A 614 -25.23 9.01 26.91
N GLU A 615 -24.34 9.58 26.11
CA GLU A 615 -23.50 8.81 25.18
C GLU A 615 -22.52 7.87 25.91
N GLN A 616 -21.71 8.40 26.84
CA GLN A 616 -20.63 7.64 27.49
C GLN A 616 -21.12 6.52 28.39
N TYR A 617 -22.33 6.66 28.95
CA TYR A 617 -22.92 5.68 29.86
C TYR A 617 -24.17 5.01 29.29
N SER A 618 -24.47 5.21 28.00
CA SER A 618 -25.54 4.51 27.27
C SER A 618 -25.53 2.99 27.49
N ASN A 619 -24.36 2.36 27.45
CA ASN A 619 -24.21 0.92 27.66
C ASN A 619 -24.35 0.47 29.13
N LEU A 620 -24.41 1.40 30.09
CA LEU A 620 -24.80 1.13 31.49
C LEU A 620 -26.31 1.32 31.70
N PHE A 621 -27.01 1.93 30.75
CA PHE A 621 -28.34 2.48 30.94
C PHE A 621 -29.28 2.13 29.77
N PHE A 622 -30.20 1.16 29.97
CA PHE A 622 -31.18 0.75 28.96
C PHE A 622 -32.62 1.09 29.37
N LYS A 623 -33.48 1.33 28.37
CA LYS A 623 -34.83 1.85 28.55
C LYS A 623 -35.86 0.99 27.78
N TYR A 624 -37.04 0.78 28.35
CA TYR A 624 -38.16 0.12 27.65
C TYR A 624 -39.49 0.66 28.18
N ASN A 625 -40.39 1.08 27.28
CA ASN A 625 -41.69 1.70 27.61
C ASN A 625 -41.64 2.76 28.73
N ASP A 626 -40.70 3.71 28.59
CA ASP A 626 -40.42 4.78 29.56
C ASP A 626 -39.91 4.35 30.97
N GLU A 627 -39.48 3.10 31.11
CA GLU A 627 -38.87 2.57 32.34
C GLU A 627 -37.44 2.06 32.14
N PHE A 628 -36.72 1.83 33.25
CA PHE A 628 -35.28 1.60 33.29
C PHE A 628 -34.90 0.14 33.58
N PHE A 629 -33.95 -0.43 32.82
CA PHE A 629 -33.56 -1.84 32.89
C PHE A 629 -32.03 -2.02 32.89
N GLY A 630 -31.54 -2.93 33.74
CA GLY A 630 -30.11 -3.22 33.89
C GLY A 630 -29.55 -4.35 32.99
N TYR A 631 -30.32 -4.85 32.03
CA TYR A 631 -29.89 -5.88 31.08
C TYR A 631 -30.51 -5.64 29.69
N TYR A 632 -29.74 -5.95 28.65
CA TYR A 632 -30.16 -5.82 27.25
C TYR A 632 -31.35 -6.72 26.91
N ARG A 633 -32.34 -6.14 26.22
CA ARG A 633 -33.48 -6.83 25.61
C ARG A 633 -33.63 -6.28 24.18
N GLY A 634 -33.86 -7.13 23.18
CA GLY A 634 -33.85 -6.76 21.75
C GLY A 634 -34.91 -5.76 21.26
N TYR A 635 -35.63 -5.10 22.18
CA TYR A 635 -36.63 -4.05 21.92
C TYR A 635 -36.45 -2.83 22.83
N ALA A 636 -35.35 -2.75 23.58
CA ALA A 636 -35.03 -1.62 24.45
C ALA A 636 -34.52 -0.42 23.63
N SER A 637 -34.96 0.79 23.98
CA SER A 637 -34.33 2.03 23.54
C SER A 637 -33.07 2.33 24.38
N GLY A 638 -32.13 3.08 23.78
CA GLY A 638 -30.98 3.60 24.51
C GLY A 638 -31.39 4.69 25.50
N PHE A 639 -30.55 4.89 26.52
CA PHE A 639 -30.63 6.04 27.41
C PHE A 639 -30.21 7.33 26.68
N GLU A 640 -31.03 8.37 26.78
CA GLU A 640 -30.92 9.58 25.96
C GLU A 640 -30.60 10.83 26.79
N LYS A 641 -30.12 11.88 26.12
CA LYS A 641 -29.90 13.24 26.64
C LYS A 641 -31.08 13.77 27.49
N LYS A 642 -32.33 13.41 27.14
CA LYS A 642 -33.57 13.82 27.84
C LYS A 642 -33.78 13.15 29.21
N ASP A 643 -33.01 12.11 29.51
CA ASP A 643 -33.07 11.30 30.72
C ASP A 643 -32.06 11.75 31.79
N VAL A 644 -31.15 12.66 31.45
CA VAL A 644 -30.13 13.24 32.34
C VAL A 644 -30.61 14.60 32.86
N ILE A 645 -30.47 14.86 34.16
CA ILE A 645 -30.74 16.15 34.79
C ILE A 645 -29.45 16.66 35.45
N VAL A 646 -28.84 17.70 34.87
CA VAL A 646 -27.77 18.44 35.58
C VAL A 646 -28.40 19.32 36.66
N LYS A 647 -27.99 19.10 37.91
CA LYS A 647 -28.40 19.86 39.10
C LYS A 647 -27.51 21.09 39.29
N SER A 648 -26.20 20.89 39.26
CA SER A 648 -25.18 21.93 39.38
C SER A 648 -23.99 21.60 38.47
N PHE A 649 -23.25 22.61 38.02
CA PHE A 649 -21.99 22.42 37.30
C PHE A 649 -21.13 23.68 37.39
N ASN A 650 -19.83 23.50 37.16
CA ASN A 650 -18.82 24.55 36.99
C ASN A 650 -17.81 24.06 35.93
N LYS A 651 -16.68 24.75 35.75
CA LYS A 651 -15.66 24.38 34.75
C LYS A 651 -14.98 23.01 34.97
N ASP A 652 -14.91 22.53 36.21
CA ASP A 652 -14.10 21.37 36.63
C ASP A 652 -14.95 20.20 37.19
N SER A 653 -16.24 20.42 37.52
CA SER A 653 -17.16 19.37 37.96
C SER A 653 -18.63 19.61 37.58
N ALA A 654 -19.38 18.51 37.47
CA ALA A 654 -20.83 18.50 37.27
C ALA A 654 -21.52 17.54 38.24
N GLU A 655 -22.75 17.88 38.61
CA GLU A 655 -23.61 17.08 39.46
C GLU A 655 -24.85 16.67 38.67
N VAL A 656 -25.02 15.38 38.42
CA VAL A 656 -26.11 14.84 37.60
C VAL A 656 -27.00 13.88 38.37
N GLU A 657 -28.30 13.98 38.12
CA GLU A 657 -29.35 13.05 38.52
C GLU A 657 -29.88 12.36 37.25
N ILE A 658 -30.27 11.09 37.36
CA ILE A 658 -31.04 10.42 36.31
C ILE A 658 -32.53 10.69 36.56
N LYS A 659 -33.23 11.18 35.54
CA LYS A 659 -34.63 11.65 35.59
C LYS A 659 -35.62 10.63 36.14
N TYR A 660 -35.29 9.34 36.04
CA TYR A 660 -36.02 8.22 36.63
C TYR A 660 -35.84 8.18 38.16
N GLN A 661 -36.36 9.19 38.87
CA GLN A 661 -36.29 9.30 40.33
C GLN A 661 -36.93 8.12 41.07
N ASN A 662 -37.86 7.38 40.44
CA ASN A 662 -38.41 6.15 41.01
C ASN A 662 -37.40 4.99 41.04
N TRP A 663 -36.33 5.09 40.23
CA TRP A 663 -35.30 4.06 40.08
C TRP A 663 -33.95 4.46 40.72
N PHE A 664 -33.60 5.74 40.71
CA PHE A 664 -32.31 6.24 41.24
C PHE A 664 -32.49 7.23 42.41
N LYS A 665 -31.60 7.16 43.39
CA LYS A 665 -31.45 8.14 44.47
C LYS A 665 -30.04 8.75 44.45
N GLY A 666 -29.92 9.96 45.00
CA GLY A 666 -28.69 10.72 45.03
C GLY A 666 -28.33 11.37 43.68
N THR A 667 -27.17 12.00 43.66
CA THR A 667 -26.55 12.63 42.49
C THR A 667 -25.16 12.04 42.28
N LEU A 668 -24.74 11.89 41.02
CA LEU A 668 -23.33 11.63 40.69
C LEU A 668 -22.58 12.96 40.67
N LYS A 669 -21.53 13.06 41.49
CA LYS A 669 -20.55 14.15 41.42
C LYS A 669 -19.39 13.73 40.53
N LEU A 670 -19.34 14.30 39.34
CA LEU A 670 -18.43 13.93 38.27
C LEU A 670 -17.37 15.02 38.10
N ARG A 671 -16.09 14.63 38.11
CA ARG A 671 -15.00 15.48 37.61
C ARG A 671 -15.18 15.67 36.11
N LEU A 672 -15.23 16.90 35.63
CA LEU A 672 -15.29 17.19 34.20
C LEU A 672 -13.88 17.08 33.61
N GLU A 673 -13.69 16.15 32.69
CA GLU A 673 -12.44 15.92 31.98
C GLU A 673 -12.59 16.48 30.57
N LYS A 674 -11.92 17.60 30.25
CA LYS A 674 -11.89 18.11 28.88
C LYS A 674 -11.02 17.21 28.00
N VAL A 675 -11.65 16.33 27.23
CA VAL A 675 -10.99 15.50 26.22
C VAL A 675 -10.71 16.34 24.98
N THR A 676 -9.48 16.21 24.49
CA THR A 676 -8.84 17.18 23.60
C THR A 676 -9.19 17.02 22.12
N ASP A 677 -9.75 15.88 21.73
CA ASP A 677 -10.00 15.51 20.33
C ASP A 677 -11.30 14.68 20.20
N ILE A 678 -11.87 14.65 19.00
CA ILE A 678 -13.00 13.82 18.59
C ILE A 678 -12.53 12.41 18.21
N SER A 679 -11.27 12.22 17.80
CA SER A 679 -10.79 10.90 17.35
C SER A 679 -10.77 9.82 18.46
N ASP A 680 -10.61 10.22 19.73
CA ASP A 680 -10.80 9.36 20.93
C ASP A 680 -12.23 8.76 21.04
N LEU A 681 -13.18 9.23 20.24
CA LEU A 681 -14.60 8.87 20.25
C LEU A 681 -15.09 8.31 18.90
N ASN A 682 -14.22 8.21 17.88
CA ASN A 682 -14.62 7.86 16.51
C ASN A 682 -14.45 6.36 16.18
N LEU A 683 -14.51 5.49 17.19
CA LEU A 683 -14.47 4.02 17.09
C LEU A 683 -15.72 3.40 16.43
N ASN A 684 -16.26 3.99 15.35
CA ASN A 684 -17.24 3.36 14.42
C ASN A 684 -17.65 4.23 13.20
N LEU A 685 -16.74 4.99 12.57
CA LEU A 685 -17.06 5.68 11.29
C LEU A 685 -16.18 5.23 10.13
N ASP A 686 -14.90 5.60 10.09
CA ASP A 686 -14.03 5.28 8.94
C ASP A 686 -13.87 3.76 8.72
N PHE A 687 -13.89 2.99 9.82
CA PHE A 687 -13.88 1.52 9.79
C PHE A 687 -15.25 0.90 9.50
N ILE A 688 -16.35 1.63 9.74
CA ILE A 688 -17.69 1.20 9.29
C ILE A 688 -17.84 1.42 7.78
N THR A 689 -17.35 2.51 7.20
CA THR A 689 -17.43 2.72 5.74
C THR A 689 -16.72 1.63 4.94
N ASP A 690 -15.53 1.18 5.37
CA ASP A 690 -14.83 0.07 4.71
C ASP A 690 -15.49 -1.29 4.98
N ILE A 691 -15.99 -1.54 6.20
CA ILE A 691 -16.74 -2.77 6.51
C ILE A 691 -18.07 -2.82 5.76
N GLU A 692 -18.75 -1.70 5.54
CA GLU A 692 -20.01 -1.63 4.82
C GLU A 692 -19.82 -1.66 3.30
N LYS A 693 -18.74 -1.07 2.74
CA LYS A 693 -18.32 -1.34 1.35
C LYS A 693 -18.00 -2.82 1.14
N SER A 694 -17.21 -3.43 2.04
CA SER A 694 -16.87 -4.86 1.97
C SER A 694 -18.08 -5.80 2.18
N ARG A 695 -19.07 -5.41 3.02
CA ARG A 695 -20.34 -6.14 3.14
C ARG A 695 -21.20 -5.96 1.88
N PHE A 696 -21.28 -4.76 1.32
CA PHE A 696 -22.04 -4.48 0.11
C PHE A 696 -21.54 -5.34 -1.06
N GLU A 697 -20.24 -5.33 -1.32
CA GLU A 697 -19.58 -6.14 -2.37
C GLU A 697 -19.73 -7.66 -2.15
N LYS A 698 -20.12 -8.09 -0.95
CA LYS A 698 -20.33 -9.51 -0.58
C LYS A 698 -21.80 -9.94 -0.49
N TYR A 699 -22.75 -8.99 -0.40
CA TYR A 699 -24.19 -9.27 -0.38
C TYR A 699 -24.91 -8.89 -1.69
N ALA A 700 -24.30 -8.03 -2.51
CA ALA A 700 -24.81 -7.66 -3.83
C ALA A 700 -23.95 -8.30 -4.94
N ASP A 701 -24.19 -9.59 -5.21
CA ASP A 701 -23.49 -10.36 -6.25
C ASP A 701 -23.45 -9.59 -7.59
N ASN A 702 -22.26 -9.11 -7.96
CA ASN A 702 -21.93 -8.35 -9.19
C ASN A 702 -22.29 -6.85 -9.22
N ILE A 703 -22.50 -6.16 -8.09
CA ILE A 703 -22.64 -4.69 -8.05
C ILE A 703 -21.46 -4.04 -7.31
N SER A 704 -20.66 -3.25 -8.03
CA SER A 704 -19.57 -2.44 -7.47
C SER A 704 -19.99 -0.98 -7.32
N ILE A 705 -19.67 -0.35 -6.19
CA ILE A 705 -19.91 1.08 -5.94
C ILE A 705 -19.16 1.94 -6.98
N ASP A 706 -17.93 1.57 -7.29
CA ASP A 706 -17.06 2.32 -8.21
C ASP A 706 -17.62 2.27 -9.65
N LYS A 707 -18.33 1.18 -10.01
CA LYS A 707 -19.11 1.07 -11.24
C LYS A 707 -20.35 1.98 -11.24
N ILE A 708 -21.13 2.04 -10.15
CA ILE A 708 -22.29 2.94 -10.03
C ILE A 708 -21.88 4.41 -10.20
N ILE A 709 -20.75 4.80 -9.59
CA ILE A 709 -20.16 6.14 -9.69
C ILE A 709 -19.72 6.42 -11.14
N ALA A 710 -19.09 5.46 -11.82
CA ALA A 710 -18.71 5.60 -13.23
C ALA A 710 -19.93 5.73 -14.17
N GLU A 711 -20.99 4.96 -13.94
CA GLU A 711 -22.22 4.96 -14.75
C GLU A 711 -23.11 6.19 -14.49
N ASN A 712 -22.94 6.88 -13.36
CA ASN A 712 -23.68 8.11 -13.02
C ASN A 712 -22.76 9.35 -12.93
N LYS A 713 -21.60 9.32 -13.58
CA LYS A 713 -20.51 10.30 -13.41
C LYS A 713 -20.93 11.76 -13.59
N GLU A 714 -21.88 12.05 -14.47
CA GLU A 714 -22.39 13.42 -14.68
C GLU A 714 -23.18 13.96 -13.46
N LYS A 715 -23.88 13.10 -12.72
CA LYS A 715 -24.66 13.48 -11.52
C LYS A 715 -23.79 13.67 -10.27
N PHE A 716 -22.59 13.08 -10.26
CA PHE A 716 -21.63 13.17 -9.15
C PHE A 716 -20.46 14.12 -9.44
N ASN A 717 -20.45 14.78 -10.60
CA ASN A 717 -19.35 15.64 -11.01
C ASN A 717 -19.22 16.87 -10.09
N GLY A 718 -18.05 17.06 -9.49
CA GLY A 718 -17.77 18.16 -8.56
C GLY A 718 -18.16 17.91 -7.08
N ILE A 719 -18.83 16.79 -6.76
CA ILE A 719 -19.25 16.47 -5.38
C ILE A 719 -18.16 15.68 -4.66
N ASN A 720 -17.79 16.10 -3.44
CA ASN A 720 -16.76 15.38 -2.67
C ASN A 720 -17.34 14.15 -1.93
N LEU A 721 -17.28 12.99 -2.59
CA LEU A 721 -17.82 11.72 -2.07
C LEU A 721 -16.95 11.03 -1.02
N ASN A 722 -15.71 11.49 -0.76
CA ASN A 722 -14.78 10.79 0.14
C ASN A 722 -15.29 10.67 1.59
N ASN A 723 -16.19 11.57 2.01
CA ASN A 723 -16.82 11.58 3.34
C ASN A 723 -18.35 11.38 3.25
N ALA A 724 -18.86 10.85 2.14
CA ALA A 724 -20.30 10.57 1.98
C ALA A 724 -20.69 9.31 2.74
N LYS A 725 -21.82 9.36 3.46
CA LYS A 725 -22.46 8.16 4.01
C LYS A 725 -23.24 7.46 2.90
N TRP A 726 -23.15 6.14 2.90
CA TRP A 726 -23.89 5.26 2.01
C TRP A 726 -24.78 4.37 2.87
N SER A 727 -26.05 4.24 2.53
CA SER A 727 -26.99 3.38 3.24
C SER A 727 -27.78 2.55 2.25
N TYR A 728 -27.88 1.25 2.52
CA TYR A 728 -28.62 0.28 1.70
C TYR A 728 -29.87 -0.18 2.44
N TRP A 729 -31.00 -0.21 1.74
CA TRP A 729 -32.27 -0.68 2.29
C TRP A 729 -33.00 -1.57 1.28
N THR A 730 -33.85 -2.46 1.81
CA THR A 730 -34.75 -3.32 1.03
C THR A 730 -36.18 -3.06 1.44
N ALA A 731 -37.08 -2.96 0.46
CA ALA A 731 -38.52 -2.93 0.69
C ALA A 731 -39.14 -4.31 0.43
N SER A 732 -40.29 -4.55 1.05
CA SER A 732 -41.18 -5.65 0.66
C SER A 732 -41.54 -5.51 -0.83
N GLY A 733 -41.49 -6.63 -1.55
CA GLY A 733 -41.62 -6.66 -3.02
C GLY A 733 -40.30 -6.74 -3.80
N GLY A 734 -39.13 -6.72 -3.14
CA GLY A 734 -37.84 -6.98 -3.78
C GLY A 734 -37.20 -5.77 -4.49
N ILE A 735 -37.78 -4.59 -4.31
CA ILE A 735 -37.13 -3.32 -4.65
C ILE A 735 -36.07 -3.02 -3.58
N SER A 736 -34.88 -2.64 -4.03
CA SER A 736 -33.78 -2.22 -3.14
C SER A 736 -33.40 -0.76 -3.43
N GLY A 737 -32.83 -0.06 -2.47
CA GLY A 737 -32.39 1.32 -2.63
C GLY A 737 -31.04 1.59 -1.99
N ILE A 738 -30.29 2.50 -2.60
CA ILE A 738 -29.07 3.09 -2.06
C ILE A 738 -29.33 4.57 -1.84
N THR A 739 -29.15 5.05 -0.61
CA THR A 739 -29.22 6.48 -0.27
C THR A 739 -27.82 7.00 0.07
N VAL A 740 -27.39 8.02 -0.66
CA VAL A 740 -26.18 8.81 -0.43
C VAL A 740 -26.55 10.05 0.40
N GLU A 741 -25.78 10.30 1.46
CA GLU A 741 -25.82 11.53 2.26
C GLU A 741 -24.40 12.13 2.35
N SER A 742 -24.20 13.29 1.74
CA SER A 742 -23.01 14.14 1.92
C SER A 742 -23.45 15.55 2.35
N LYS A 743 -22.49 16.44 2.66
CA LYS A 743 -22.78 17.86 2.93
C LYS A 743 -23.39 18.61 1.73
N GLU A 744 -23.27 18.05 0.53
CA GLU A 744 -23.58 18.70 -0.75
C GLU A 744 -24.73 18.01 -1.49
N LEU A 745 -25.09 16.78 -1.10
CA LEU A 745 -26.11 15.97 -1.76
C LEU A 745 -26.80 15.00 -0.78
N ILE A 746 -28.13 14.95 -0.81
CA ILE A 746 -28.90 13.80 -0.34
C ILE A 746 -29.66 13.24 -1.55
N GLY A 747 -29.44 11.97 -1.88
CA GLY A 747 -30.00 11.37 -3.09
C GLY A 747 -30.19 9.86 -2.95
N THR A 748 -31.30 9.33 -3.49
CA THR A 748 -31.61 7.89 -3.45
C THR A 748 -31.66 7.32 -4.87
N ILE A 749 -30.90 6.26 -5.11
CA ILE A 749 -30.90 5.46 -6.34
C ILE A 749 -31.68 4.18 -6.05
N PHE A 750 -32.76 3.96 -6.80
CA PHE A 750 -33.55 2.73 -6.71
C PHE A 750 -32.95 1.67 -7.63
N ILE A 751 -32.74 0.46 -7.10
CA ILE A 751 -32.30 -0.72 -7.84
C ILE A 751 -33.50 -1.66 -7.94
N THR A 752 -34.19 -1.61 -9.08
CA THR A 752 -35.12 -2.65 -9.49
C THR A 752 -34.33 -3.88 -9.92
N LYS A 753 -34.73 -5.05 -9.41
CA LYS A 753 -34.16 -6.32 -9.84
C LYS A 753 -34.47 -6.55 -11.33
N PRO A 754 -33.51 -7.00 -12.16
CA PRO A 754 -33.85 -7.52 -13.48
C PRO A 754 -34.81 -8.69 -13.33
N ASP A 755 -35.90 -8.70 -14.08
CA ASP A 755 -36.79 -9.86 -14.15
C ASP A 755 -36.03 -11.07 -14.70
N LYS A 756 -36.35 -12.26 -14.17
CA LYS A 756 -35.81 -13.51 -14.71
C LYS A 756 -36.48 -13.85 -16.05
N GLN A 757 -35.72 -13.73 -17.12
CA GLN A 757 -35.83 -14.57 -18.32
C GLN A 757 -34.46 -15.22 -18.56
#